data_AF-A0A819FL80-F1
#
_entry.id   AF-A0A819FL80-F1
#
_cell.length_a   1.000
_cell.length_b   1.000
_cell.length_c   1.000
_cell.angle_alpha   90.00
_cell.angle_beta   90.00
_cell.angle_gamma   90.00
#
_symmetry.space_group_name_H-M   'P 1'
#
loop_
_entity.id
_entity.type
_entity.pdbx_description
1 polymer ?
#
loop_
_entity_poly.entity_id
_entity_poly.type
_entity_poly.pdbx_seq_one_letter_code
_entity_poly.pdbx_strand_id
1 'polypeptide(L)'
;MEHDQDQAIKILAIYSYQFYSDNIAELNVITEFQYDYRQEQAIWWYTRGCFIYQMLNQALRTLDGRAIINMGFFIHDLHQQLHQLHEQQLPSYHGKPFIVYRGQGLLKTDFEKLKKTKGGLMSFNNFLSTSTKKDVSLQFAKDALENIDMVGILFIMTIDPRVSSAPFASIKEVSYYKAEEILFSMHTVFRISVIKQMNNNDQLYQVELQLIADDDEQLQRLTEYISKEMEGSTGWNRLDMLLTKTNHFDKAGELYKVLLEQPSSESDKAIYYNNLGSVIHDQGDYEQAIKYYEQALGIWKKNLSADHPDLATSYNNIGGAYRQMGDYSRALSFHEQALRIWKKTLPADHPDLATSYNNIGSVYDSMGEYSKALSFYEQALGISKKTLPADHPSLAASYNNIGSVYNKMEEYSKALSFHEQALGIWKKTLFANHPYLAASYNNIGSVYENTGEYLKALSFYEQALGIEEKTLPADHPDLATCYNNIGNVYNKMEEYSKALSFHEQALGIWKKTLPPNHPHLATSYDNLGNLYHNMEEYSKALSFYDKSFEIRKKTLPASHPSLATSYSNIGTVYTKMGEYSEALSFYEQALQIREKTLPANHPSLATSYNNLGALYYNIKEYSKALSYFEHALDIRKVSLPPNHPDLEDVKQSIAIVKEEL
;
A
#
# COMPACT_ATOMS: atom_id res chain seq x y z
N MET A 1 33.68 11.39 9.72
CA MET A 1 32.91 10.81 10.84
C MET A 1 32.75 11.82 11.98
N GLU A 2 33.81 12.34 12.61
CA GLU A 2 33.64 13.32 13.71
C GLU A 2 32.97 14.65 13.28
N HIS A 3 33.36 15.21 12.12
CA HIS A 3 32.76 16.44 11.59
C HIS A 3 31.26 16.29 11.25
N ASP A 4 30.83 15.08 10.92
CA ASP A 4 29.45 14.73 10.53
C ASP A 4 28.54 14.63 11.78
N GLN A 5 29.07 14.04 12.87
CA GLN A 5 28.36 13.92 14.14
C GLN A 5 28.18 15.27 14.85
N ASP A 6 29.19 16.15 14.85
CA ASP A 6 29.05 17.51 15.43
C ASP A 6 28.01 18.35 14.69
N GLN A 7 27.87 18.14 13.39
CA GLN A 7 26.82 18.75 12.59
C GLN A 7 25.45 18.15 12.94
N ALA A 8 25.35 16.83 13.10
CA ALA A 8 24.12 16.16 13.51
C ALA A 8 23.64 16.61 14.90
N ILE A 9 24.54 16.77 15.88
CA ILE A 9 24.24 17.29 17.22
C ILE A 9 23.65 18.70 17.12
N LYS A 10 24.27 19.58 16.33
CA LYS A 10 23.76 20.95 16.11
C LYS A 10 22.38 20.95 15.44
N ILE A 11 22.17 20.11 14.43
CA ILE A 11 20.88 19.98 13.75
C ILE A 11 19.80 19.55 14.74
N LEU A 12 20.08 18.53 15.56
CA LEU A 12 19.13 18.07 16.57
C LEU A 12 18.85 19.16 17.61
N ALA A 13 19.87 19.85 18.12
CA ALA A 13 19.68 20.94 19.08
C ALA A 13 18.81 22.07 18.51
N ILE A 14 19.05 22.51 17.27
CA ILE A 14 18.23 23.52 16.58
C ILE A 14 16.77 23.04 16.43
N TYR A 15 16.58 21.78 16.04
CA TYR A 15 15.25 21.19 15.93
C TYR A 15 14.54 21.14 17.30
N SER A 16 15.25 20.75 18.35
CA SER A 16 14.74 20.70 19.72
C SER A 16 14.40 22.09 20.27
N TYR A 17 15.16 23.14 19.93
CA TYR A 17 14.84 24.51 20.33
C TYR A 17 13.48 24.99 19.78
N GLN A 18 13.15 24.60 18.55
CA GLN A 18 11.83 24.93 17.97
C GLN A 18 10.71 24.20 18.71
N PHE A 19 10.94 22.93 19.05
CA PHE A 19 9.97 22.08 19.74
C PHE A 19 9.69 22.53 21.18
N TYR A 20 10.71 23.03 21.90
CA TYR A 20 10.62 23.44 23.30
C TYR A 20 10.70 24.95 23.51
N SER A 21 10.32 25.74 22.52
CA SER A 21 10.44 27.21 22.53
C SER A 21 9.85 27.90 23.77
N ASP A 22 8.80 27.32 24.36
CA ASP A 22 8.13 27.87 25.56
C ASP A 22 8.63 27.27 26.90
N ASN A 23 9.58 26.32 26.89
CA ASN A 23 10.05 25.62 28.08
C ASN A 23 11.52 25.94 28.41
N ILE A 24 11.74 27.00 29.19
CA ILE A 24 13.07 27.49 29.59
C ILE A 24 13.95 26.39 30.22
N ALA A 25 13.37 25.48 30.99
CA ALA A 25 14.13 24.41 31.62
C ALA A 25 14.71 23.44 30.57
N GLU A 26 13.90 23.04 29.59
CA GLU A 26 14.37 22.18 28.49
C GLU A 26 15.34 22.93 27.55
N LEU A 27 15.12 24.22 27.29
CA LEU A 27 16.05 25.04 26.49
C LEU A 27 17.47 25.07 27.08
N ASN A 28 17.59 25.13 28.41
CA ASN A 28 18.90 25.06 29.08
C ASN A 28 19.56 23.68 28.86
N VAL A 29 18.80 22.59 29.02
CA VAL A 29 19.31 21.22 28.81
C VAL A 29 19.70 21.00 27.33
N ILE A 30 18.93 21.53 26.37
CA ILE A 30 19.27 21.47 24.94
C ILE A 30 20.58 22.22 24.65
N THR A 31 20.79 23.36 25.30
CA THR A 31 22.03 24.14 25.16
C THR A 31 23.23 23.34 25.68
N GLU A 32 23.12 22.76 26.87
CA GLU A 32 24.16 21.90 27.42
C GLU A 32 24.40 20.67 26.53
N PHE A 33 23.34 20.02 26.03
CA PHE A 33 23.46 18.91 25.09
C PHE A 33 24.28 19.29 23.86
N GLN A 34 24.02 20.47 23.27
CA GLN A 34 24.72 20.90 22.06
C GLN A 34 26.24 21.03 22.26
N TYR A 35 26.69 21.50 23.43
CA TYR A 35 28.11 21.78 23.68
C TYR A 35 28.83 20.64 24.42
N ASP A 36 28.12 19.91 25.28
CA ASP A 36 28.71 18.95 26.20
C ASP A 36 28.34 17.48 25.87
N TYR A 37 27.66 17.21 24.74
CA TYR A 37 27.22 15.84 24.38
C TYR A 37 28.31 14.78 24.60
N ARG A 38 29.55 15.08 24.15
CA ARG A 38 30.70 14.16 24.19
C ARG A 38 31.31 13.96 25.58
N GLN A 39 30.97 14.80 26.55
CA GLN A 39 31.51 14.70 27.91
C GLN A 39 30.79 13.62 28.73
N GLU A 40 29.60 13.21 28.29
CA GLU A 40 28.73 12.28 28.99
C GLU A 40 28.23 11.16 28.08
N GLN A 41 27.65 10.12 28.68
CA GLN A 41 27.09 8.97 27.95
C GLN A 41 25.72 9.30 27.33
N ALA A 42 25.35 8.64 26.23
CA ALA A 42 24.05 8.78 25.58
C ALA A 42 22.92 8.35 26.53
N ILE A 43 23.13 7.31 27.35
CA ILE A 43 22.18 6.91 28.41
C ILE A 43 21.99 8.01 29.45
N TRP A 44 23.06 8.74 29.79
CA TRP A 44 22.99 9.85 30.71
C TRP A 44 22.11 10.97 30.14
N TRP A 45 22.31 11.35 28.87
CA TRP A 45 21.46 12.31 28.17
C TRP A 45 20.02 11.82 27.99
N TYR A 46 19.82 10.53 27.72
CA TYR A 46 18.48 9.94 27.58
C TYR A 46 17.67 10.02 28.89
N THR A 47 18.37 9.97 30.03
CA THR A 47 17.77 10.04 31.36
C THR A 47 17.80 11.44 31.97
N ARG A 48 18.43 12.43 31.31
CA ARG A 48 18.57 13.81 31.78
C ARG A 48 17.66 14.76 31.03
N GLY A 49 16.75 15.42 31.75
CA GLY A 49 15.82 16.39 31.13
C GLY A 49 14.91 15.70 30.10
N CYS A 50 13.63 16.03 30.08
CA CYS A 50 12.70 15.16 29.36
C CYS A 50 12.69 15.38 27.84
N PHE A 51 13.47 16.32 27.29
CA PHE A 51 13.42 16.62 25.85
C PHE A 51 13.73 15.41 24.95
N ILE A 52 14.83 14.67 25.15
CA ILE A 52 15.18 13.54 24.26
C ILE A 52 14.16 12.42 24.39
N TYR A 53 13.86 11.99 25.62
CA TYR A 53 12.91 10.91 25.86
C TYR A 53 11.53 11.24 25.28
N GLN A 54 11.01 12.45 25.54
CA GLN A 54 9.70 12.87 25.04
C GLN A 54 9.70 13.03 23.52
N MET A 55 10.72 13.66 22.94
CA MET A 55 10.84 13.80 21.49
C MET A 55 10.91 12.43 20.81
N LEU A 56 11.72 11.50 21.32
CA LEU A 56 11.83 10.16 20.73
C LEU A 56 10.49 9.42 20.81
N ASN A 57 9.84 9.43 21.97
CA ASN A 57 8.54 8.79 22.14
C ASN A 57 7.48 9.41 21.23
N GLN A 58 7.45 10.74 21.13
CA GLN A 58 6.52 11.42 20.23
C GLN A 58 6.82 11.06 18.79
N ALA A 59 8.08 11.15 18.36
CA ALA A 59 8.50 10.88 17.00
C ALA A 59 8.16 9.46 16.55
N LEU A 60 8.42 8.45 17.39
CA LEU A 60 8.08 7.06 17.07
C LEU A 60 6.56 6.82 17.10
N ARG A 61 5.82 7.49 17.99
CA ARG A 61 4.35 7.38 18.04
C ARG A 61 3.66 8.05 16.86
N THR A 62 4.18 9.17 16.37
CA THR A 62 3.59 9.94 15.26
C THR A 62 4.27 9.70 13.93
N LEU A 63 5.27 8.81 13.89
CA LEU A 63 6.13 8.54 12.73
C LEU A 63 6.69 9.84 12.13
N ASP A 64 7.17 10.75 13.00
CA ASP A 64 7.80 12.00 12.56
C ASP A 64 9.18 11.69 11.97
N GLY A 65 9.22 11.55 10.64
CA GLY A 65 10.44 11.23 9.90
C GLY A 65 11.56 12.26 10.11
N ARG A 66 11.24 13.55 10.29
CA ARG A 66 12.26 14.58 10.52
C ARG A 66 12.92 14.38 11.87
N ALA A 67 12.13 14.17 12.92
CA ALA A 67 12.64 13.88 14.25
C ALA A 67 13.45 12.57 14.26
N ILE A 68 12.93 11.50 13.66
CA ILE A 68 13.61 10.20 13.60
C ILE A 68 14.97 10.32 12.89
N ILE A 69 15.04 11.00 11.74
CA ILE A 69 16.30 11.24 11.03
C ILE A 69 17.26 12.04 11.90
N ASN A 70 16.81 13.16 12.49
CA ASN A 70 17.66 14.03 13.30
C ASN A 70 18.18 13.33 14.57
N MET A 71 17.42 12.37 15.11
CA MET A 71 17.78 11.59 16.28
C MET A 71 18.56 10.31 15.95
N GLY A 72 18.76 9.99 14.67
CA GLY A 72 19.36 8.72 14.23
C GLY A 72 20.73 8.44 14.84
N PHE A 73 21.61 9.44 14.92
CA PHE A 73 22.92 9.29 15.56
C PHE A 73 22.78 8.99 17.05
N PHE A 74 21.87 9.68 17.74
CA PHE A 74 21.65 9.52 19.17
C PHE A 74 21.07 8.13 19.48
N ILE A 75 20.12 7.66 18.67
CA ILE A 75 19.54 6.31 18.77
C ILE A 75 20.63 5.26 18.57
N HIS A 76 21.52 5.45 17.60
CA HIS A 76 22.66 4.57 17.36
C HIS A 76 23.61 4.53 18.58
N ASP A 77 24.03 5.69 19.08
CA ASP A 77 24.93 5.80 20.23
C ASP A 77 24.30 5.19 21.49
N LEU A 78 23.00 5.39 21.70
CA LEU A 78 22.25 4.78 22.80
C LEU A 78 22.20 3.25 22.70
N HIS A 79 21.97 2.71 21.50
CA HIS A 79 22.02 1.26 21.27
C HIS A 79 23.41 0.67 21.53
N GLN A 80 24.47 1.33 21.03
CA GLN A 80 25.85 0.87 21.23
C GLN A 80 26.23 0.84 22.71
N GLN A 81 25.92 1.91 23.45
CA GLN A 81 26.21 1.97 24.89
C GLN A 81 25.41 0.95 25.68
N LEU A 82 24.12 0.77 25.36
CA LEU A 82 23.30 -0.25 26.02
C LEU A 82 23.85 -1.66 25.76
N HIS A 83 24.29 -1.94 24.54
CA HIS A 83 24.90 -3.23 24.19
C HIS A 83 26.21 -3.47 24.96
N GLN A 84 27.09 -2.48 25.02
CA GLN A 84 28.34 -2.58 25.79
C GLN A 84 28.07 -2.83 27.28
N LEU A 85 27.12 -2.12 27.89
CA LEU A 85 26.74 -2.36 29.29
C LEU A 85 26.10 -3.73 29.49
N HIS A 86 25.28 -4.18 28.53
CA HIS A 86 24.70 -5.51 28.56
C HIS A 86 25.80 -6.58 28.62
N GLU A 87 26.78 -6.54 27.71
CA GLU A 87 27.89 -7.50 27.70
C GLU A 87 28.71 -7.49 29.00
N GLN A 88 28.95 -6.31 29.59
CA GLN A 88 29.66 -6.16 30.86
C GLN A 88 28.87 -6.75 32.04
N GLN A 89 27.55 -6.57 32.05
CA GLN A 89 26.70 -6.98 33.17
C GLN A 89 26.18 -8.42 33.04
N LEU A 90 26.14 -8.99 31.83
CA LEU A 90 25.61 -10.32 31.56
C LEU A 90 26.14 -11.43 32.49
N PRO A 91 27.45 -11.48 32.82
CA PRO A 91 27.98 -12.50 33.74
C PRO A 91 27.38 -12.44 35.15
N SER A 92 26.95 -11.27 35.62
CA SER A 92 26.42 -11.07 36.98
C SER A 92 25.06 -11.72 37.21
N TYR A 93 24.31 -12.00 36.14
CA TYR A 93 23.00 -12.65 36.23
C TYR A 93 23.09 -14.17 36.38
N HIS A 94 24.27 -14.76 36.19
CA HIS A 94 24.53 -16.21 36.29
C HIS A 94 23.53 -17.09 35.49
N GLY A 95 22.98 -16.56 34.39
CA GLY A 95 21.98 -17.26 33.58
C GLY A 95 20.62 -17.48 34.26
N LYS A 96 20.36 -16.84 35.40
CA LYS A 96 19.11 -17.01 36.15
C LYS A 96 18.05 -16.01 35.68
N PRO A 97 16.82 -16.48 35.36
CA PRO A 97 15.73 -15.57 35.05
C PRO A 97 15.40 -14.63 36.21
N PHE A 98 15.01 -13.41 35.89
CA PHE A 98 14.58 -12.40 36.86
C PHE A 98 13.33 -11.66 36.37
N ILE A 99 12.68 -10.94 37.28
CA ILE A 99 11.44 -10.22 36.99
C ILE A 99 11.69 -8.72 37.04
N VAL A 100 11.15 -8.01 36.05
CA VAL A 100 11.06 -6.55 36.05
C VAL A 100 9.62 -6.12 35.87
N TYR A 101 9.34 -4.89 36.31
CA TYR A 101 8.00 -4.31 36.31
C TYR A 101 8.00 -3.01 35.50
N ARG A 102 6.85 -2.74 34.88
CA ARG A 102 6.55 -1.44 34.27
C ARG A 102 5.08 -1.11 34.48
N GLY A 103 4.80 0.08 34.99
CA GLY A 103 3.45 0.63 35.02
C GLY A 103 3.26 1.66 33.92
N GLN A 104 2.12 1.62 33.25
CA GLN A 104 1.69 2.68 32.36
C GLN A 104 0.18 2.66 32.17
N GLY A 105 -0.35 3.76 31.66
CA GLY A 105 -1.68 3.80 31.10
C GLY A 105 -1.72 3.28 29.66
N LEU A 106 -2.84 2.71 29.28
CA LEU A 106 -3.16 2.35 27.91
C LEU A 106 -4.58 2.83 27.58
N LEU A 107 -4.81 3.36 26.38
CA LEU A 107 -6.17 3.71 25.96
C LEU A 107 -7.05 2.46 25.99
N LYS A 108 -8.32 2.60 26.39
CA LYS A 108 -9.28 1.48 26.43
C LYS A 108 -9.34 0.71 25.11
N THR A 109 -9.30 1.41 23.99
CA THR A 109 -9.30 0.81 22.64
C THR A 109 -8.10 -0.09 22.40
N ASP A 110 -6.91 0.35 22.80
CA ASP A 110 -5.68 -0.43 22.64
C ASP A 110 -5.63 -1.59 23.65
N PHE A 111 -6.22 -1.42 24.82
CA PHE A 111 -6.36 -2.50 25.79
C PHE A 111 -7.26 -3.63 25.30
N GLU A 112 -8.35 -3.31 24.59
CA GLU A 112 -9.19 -4.33 23.96
C GLU A 112 -8.44 -5.08 22.84
N LYS A 113 -7.53 -4.42 22.11
CA LYS A 113 -6.63 -5.11 21.17
C LYS A 113 -5.65 -6.02 21.91
N LEU A 114 -5.08 -5.57 23.03
CA LEU A 114 -4.19 -6.38 23.87
C LEU A 114 -4.88 -7.65 24.39
N LYS A 115 -6.15 -7.56 24.80
CA LYS A 115 -6.94 -8.72 25.23
C LYS A 115 -7.11 -9.76 24.12
N LYS A 116 -7.39 -9.30 22.90
CA LYS A 116 -7.58 -10.17 21.72
C LYS A 116 -6.29 -10.86 21.28
N THR A 117 -5.13 -10.32 21.64
CA THR A 117 -3.80 -10.80 21.25
C THR A 117 -3.12 -11.66 22.31
N LYS A 118 -3.86 -12.18 23.29
CA LYS A 118 -3.34 -13.12 24.28
C LYS A 118 -2.65 -14.32 23.60
N GLY A 119 -1.43 -14.62 24.03
CA GLY A 119 -0.57 -15.64 23.42
C GLY A 119 0.26 -15.13 22.23
N GLY A 120 0.02 -13.92 21.75
CA GLY A 120 0.76 -13.26 20.66
C GLY A 120 2.02 -12.52 21.14
N LEU A 121 2.62 -11.80 20.18
CA LEU A 121 3.86 -11.03 20.35
C LEU A 121 3.55 -9.56 20.66
N MET A 122 4.39 -8.93 21.49
CA MET A 122 4.32 -7.52 21.85
C MET A 122 5.72 -6.92 21.92
N SER A 123 5.92 -5.76 21.32
CA SER A 123 7.09 -4.90 21.53
C SER A 123 6.66 -3.54 22.07
N PHE A 124 7.62 -2.77 22.58
CA PHE A 124 7.39 -1.39 23.01
C PHE A 124 7.97 -0.44 21.97
N ASN A 125 7.30 0.69 21.75
CA ASN A 125 7.65 1.64 20.69
C ASN A 125 8.93 2.45 20.96
N ASN A 126 9.69 2.17 22.03
CA ASN A 126 10.90 2.89 22.39
C ASN A 126 11.78 2.01 23.32
N PHE A 127 12.95 2.52 23.74
CA PHE A 127 13.77 1.89 24.77
C PHE A 127 12.95 1.71 26.04
N LEU A 128 12.77 0.44 26.40
CA LEU A 128 11.84 0.06 27.44
C LEU A 128 12.52 0.23 28.80
N SER A 129 12.05 1.24 29.54
CA SER A 129 12.43 1.50 30.93
C SER A 129 11.58 0.68 31.89
N THR A 130 12.22 0.00 32.83
CA THR A 130 11.60 -0.89 33.83
C THR A 130 12.28 -0.77 35.19
N SER A 131 11.63 -1.28 36.25
CA SER A 131 12.18 -1.34 37.60
C SER A 131 12.08 -2.75 38.17
N THR A 132 13.03 -3.15 39.01
CA THR A 132 12.93 -4.39 39.81
C THR A 132 11.94 -4.25 40.98
N LYS A 133 11.47 -3.04 41.27
CA LYS A 133 10.52 -2.75 42.35
C LYS A 133 9.09 -2.65 41.83
N LYS A 134 8.26 -3.62 42.24
CA LYS A 134 6.84 -3.67 41.88
C LYS A 134 6.07 -2.41 42.28
N ASP A 135 6.29 -1.88 43.48
CA ASP A 135 5.51 -0.77 44.01
C ASP A 135 5.71 0.53 43.23
N VAL A 136 6.94 0.78 42.76
CA VAL A 136 7.28 1.93 41.92
C VAL A 136 6.50 1.86 40.60
N SER A 137 6.53 0.71 39.94
CA SER A 137 5.78 0.49 38.70
C SER A 137 4.27 0.52 38.93
N LEU A 138 3.77 -0.05 40.03
CA LEU A 138 2.35 -0.03 40.33
C LEU A 138 1.81 1.39 40.50
N GLN A 139 2.61 2.32 41.03
CA GLN A 139 2.20 3.72 41.15
C GLN A 139 1.96 4.34 39.77
N PHE A 140 2.88 4.19 38.82
CA PHE A 140 2.69 4.68 37.45
C PHE A 140 1.45 4.12 36.76
N ALA A 141 1.10 2.85 37.04
CA ALA A 141 -0.14 2.25 36.52
C ALA A 141 -1.40 2.86 37.17
N LYS A 142 -1.33 3.27 38.44
CA LYS A 142 -2.43 3.94 39.14
C LYS A 142 -2.59 5.39 38.72
N ASP A 143 -1.49 6.11 38.49
CA ASP A 143 -1.51 7.51 38.07
C ASP A 143 -2.24 7.66 36.72
N ALA A 144 -2.16 6.65 35.85
CA ALA A 144 -2.90 6.62 34.60
C ALA A 144 -4.44 6.62 34.77
N LEU A 145 -4.95 6.21 35.94
CA LEU A 145 -6.39 6.18 36.24
C LEU A 145 -7.00 7.57 36.44
N GLU A 146 -6.17 8.63 36.54
CA GLU A 146 -6.66 10.01 36.52
C GLU A 146 -7.36 10.36 35.20
N ASN A 147 -7.02 9.65 34.11
CA ASN A 147 -7.67 9.80 32.82
C ASN A 147 -8.74 8.72 32.62
N ILE A 148 -9.99 9.15 32.47
CA ILE A 148 -11.15 8.26 32.36
C ILE A 148 -11.10 7.33 31.13
N ASP A 149 -10.36 7.71 30.09
CA ASP A 149 -10.24 6.95 28.84
C ASP A 149 -9.08 5.94 28.86
N MET A 150 -8.33 5.90 29.96
CA MET A 150 -7.18 5.03 30.14
C MET A 150 -7.50 3.85 31.06
N VAL A 151 -6.71 2.80 30.89
CA VAL A 151 -6.65 1.62 31.73
C VAL A 151 -5.25 1.57 32.30
N GLY A 152 -5.14 1.41 33.63
CA GLY A 152 -3.87 1.21 34.30
C GLY A 152 -3.37 -0.21 34.07
N ILE A 153 -2.14 -0.36 33.59
CA ILE A 153 -1.52 -1.67 33.35
C ILE A 153 -0.21 -1.78 34.12
N LEU A 154 -0.10 -2.82 34.94
CA LEU A 154 1.15 -3.31 35.50
C LEU A 154 1.67 -4.47 34.65
N PHE A 155 2.68 -4.22 33.84
CA PHE A 155 3.42 -5.26 33.15
C PHE A 155 4.39 -5.95 34.12
N ILE A 156 4.35 -7.27 34.13
CA ILE A 156 5.25 -8.15 34.89
C ILE A 156 6.04 -8.96 33.87
N MET A 157 7.30 -8.65 33.68
CA MET A 157 8.12 -9.21 32.62
C MET A 157 9.12 -10.20 33.19
N THR A 158 9.09 -11.44 32.70
CA THR A 158 10.09 -12.46 33.01
C THR A 158 11.21 -12.40 31.98
N ILE A 159 12.42 -12.13 32.45
CA ILE A 159 13.60 -11.92 31.61
C ILE A 159 14.53 -13.10 31.78
N ASP A 160 14.80 -13.80 30.68
CA ASP A 160 15.86 -14.79 30.62
C ASP A 160 17.14 -14.13 30.07
N PRO A 161 18.19 -13.95 30.89
CA PRO A 161 19.41 -13.27 30.45
C PRO A 161 20.16 -14.03 29.34
N ARG A 162 19.82 -15.30 29.06
CA ARG A 162 20.47 -16.09 28.01
C ARG A 162 20.01 -15.69 26.59
N VAL A 163 18.96 -14.90 26.49
CA VAL A 163 18.47 -14.38 25.20
C VAL A 163 19.37 -13.25 24.73
N SER A 164 20.27 -13.54 23.79
CA SER A 164 21.28 -12.59 23.30
C SER A 164 20.72 -11.48 22.42
N SER A 165 19.52 -11.65 21.88
CA SER A 165 18.95 -10.76 20.86
C SER A 165 18.26 -9.52 21.40
N ALA A 166 18.06 -9.46 22.72
CA ALA A 166 17.44 -8.33 23.40
C ALA A 166 18.40 -7.72 24.41
N PRO A 167 19.33 -6.83 23.98
CA PRO A 167 20.24 -6.16 24.91
C PRO A 167 19.47 -5.37 25.98
N PHE A 168 19.87 -5.56 27.24
CA PHE A 168 19.37 -4.84 28.40
C PHE A 168 20.49 -4.58 29.41
N ALA A 169 20.38 -3.51 30.19
CA ALA A 169 21.34 -3.25 31.25
C ALA A 169 20.69 -2.49 32.40
N SER A 170 21.21 -2.70 33.62
CA SER A 170 20.96 -1.75 34.69
C SER A 170 21.73 -0.45 34.40
N ILE A 171 21.01 0.66 34.39
CA ILE A 171 21.58 1.98 34.05
C ILE A 171 21.84 2.84 35.29
N LYS A 172 21.75 2.27 36.50
CA LYS A 172 21.88 3.02 37.75
C LYS A 172 23.17 3.82 37.87
N GLU A 173 24.30 3.27 37.43
CA GLU A 173 25.60 3.92 37.59
C GLU A 173 25.91 4.95 36.49
N VAL A 174 25.17 4.91 35.37
CA VAL A 174 25.40 5.74 34.18
C VAL A 174 24.27 6.73 33.89
N SER A 175 23.11 6.57 34.53
CA SER A 175 21.96 7.47 34.36
C SER A 175 22.14 8.76 35.15
N TYR A 176 21.49 9.82 34.69
CA TYR A 176 21.52 11.13 35.33
C TYR A 176 20.97 11.11 36.76
N TYR A 177 19.81 10.48 36.96
CA TYR A 177 19.16 10.40 38.27
C TYR A 177 19.74 9.31 39.18
N LYS A 178 20.62 8.44 38.65
CA LYS A 178 21.17 7.27 39.36
C LYS A 178 20.13 6.39 40.03
N ALA A 179 18.94 6.33 39.42
CA ALA A 179 17.81 5.55 39.91
C ALA A 179 17.99 4.06 39.57
N GLU A 180 17.33 3.20 40.34
CA GLU A 180 17.26 1.78 40.01
C GLU A 180 16.35 1.60 38.79
N GLU A 181 16.97 1.30 37.65
CA GLU A 181 16.30 1.19 36.37
C GLU A 181 17.03 0.17 35.50
N ILE A 182 16.25 -0.66 34.80
CA ILE A 182 16.74 -1.56 33.76
C ILE A 182 16.15 -1.10 32.44
N LEU A 183 17.05 -0.77 31.51
CA LEU A 183 16.73 -0.29 30.17
C LEU A 183 16.88 -1.42 29.17
N PHE A 184 15.93 -1.55 28.26
CA PHE A 184 15.91 -2.53 27.18
C PHE A 184 15.97 -1.85 25.81
N SER A 185 16.62 -2.53 24.86
CA SER A 185 16.67 -2.13 23.45
C SER A 185 15.28 -2.07 22.82
N MET A 186 15.10 -1.19 21.82
CA MET A 186 13.84 -1.05 21.07
C MET A 186 13.36 -2.33 20.37
N HIS A 187 14.26 -3.26 20.08
CA HIS A 187 13.98 -4.50 19.35
C HIS A 187 13.49 -5.64 20.27
N THR A 188 13.23 -5.36 21.54
CA THR A 188 12.83 -6.38 22.52
C THR A 188 11.38 -6.80 22.31
N VAL A 189 11.17 -8.11 22.12
CA VAL A 189 9.86 -8.72 21.88
C VAL A 189 9.47 -9.64 23.04
N PHE A 190 8.21 -9.55 23.46
CA PHE A 190 7.63 -10.31 24.55
C PHE A 190 6.42 -11.13 24.09
N ARG A 191 6.19 -12.29 24.72
CA ARG A 191 4.95 -13.04 24.60
C ARG A 191 3.95 -12.57 25.65
N ILE A 192 2.71 -12.33 25.24
CA ILE A 192 1.63 -11.99 26.17
C ILE A 192 1.10 -13.30 26.78
N SER A 193 1.46 -13.61 28.02
CA SER A 193 1.07 -14.87 28.66
C SER A 193 -0.30 -14.78 29.32
N VAL A 194 -0.45 -13.83 30.26
CA VAL A 194 -1.63 -13.76 31.13
C VAL A 194 -2.05 -12.31 31.31
N ILE A 195 -3.36 -12.07 31.19
CA ILE A 195 -3.99 -10.79 31.50
C ILE A 195 -4.97 -11.06 32.65
N LYS A 196 -4.77 -10.38 33.78
CA LYS A 196 -5.60 -10.52 34.99
C LYS A 196 -6.01 -9.14 35.50
N GLN A 197 -7.25 -9.03 35.94
CA GLN A 197 -7.76 -7.83 36.60
C GLN A 197 -7.26 -7.76 38.06
N MET A 198 -6.90 -6.57 38.54
CA MET A 198 -6.35 -6.36 39.88
C MET A 198 -7.35 -5.75 40.87
N ASN A 199 -8.35 -5.01 40.40
CA ASN A 199 -9.35 -4.35 41.24
C ASN A 199 -10.79 -4.60 40.76
N ASN A 200 -11.77 -4.39 41.64
CA ASN A 200 -13.19 -4.56 41.32
C ASN A 200 -13.76 -3.43 40.42
N ASN A 201 -12.98 -2.39 40.09
CA ASN A 201 -13.41 -1.19 39.34
C ASN A 201 -13.01 -1.23 37.85
N ASP A 202 -12.83 -2.41 37.24
CA ASP A 202 -12.63 -2.63 35.79
C ASP A 202 -11.52 -1.83 35.06
N GLN A 203 -10.61 -1.17 35.77
CA GLN A 203 -9.63 -0.26 35.13
C GLN A 203 -8.16 -0.51 35.49
N LEU A 204 -7.84 -1.44 36.40
CA LEU A 204 -6.45 -1.79 36.73
C LEU A 204 -6.18 -3.28 36.46
N TYR A 205 -5.17 -3.55 35.65
CA TYR A 205 -4.82 -4.90 35.19
C TYR A 205 -3.34 -5.20 35.37
N GLN A 206 -3.02 -6.48 35.56
CA GLN A 206 -1.67 -7.01 35.42
C GLN A 206 -1.56 -7.82 34.13
N VAL A 207 -0.44 -7.63 33.43
CA VAL A 207 -0.13 -8.34 32.19
C VAL A 207 1.22 -9.01 32.36
N GLU A 208 1.23 -10.34 32.33
CA GLU A 208 2.45 -11.15 32.40
C GLU A 208 3.04 -11.29 31.00
N LEU A 209 4.30 -10.87 30.88
CA LEU A 209 5.08 -10.89 29.66
C LEU A 209 6.30 -11.80 29.82
N GLN A 210 6.65 -12.54 28.78
CA GLN A 210 7.86 -13.36 28.76
C GLN A 210 8.78 -12.90 27.63
N LEU A 211 10.05 -12.62 27.93
CA LEU A 211 11.03 -12.30 26.91
C LEU A 211 11.19 -13.50 25.96
N ILE A 212 11.15 -13.22 24.66
CA ILE A 212 11.25 -14.24 23.61
C ILE A 212 12.64 -14.22 22.98
N ALA A 213 13.16 -15.41 22.66
CA ALA A 213 14.40 -15.59 21.91
C ALA A 213 14.16 -15.70 20.40
N ASP A 214 15.21 -15.50 19.61
CA ASP A 214 15.13 -15.48 18.14
C ASP A 214 14.71 -16.81 17.52
N ASP A 215 14.78 -17.92 18.26
CA ASP A 215 14.36 -19.25 17.83
C ASP A 215 12.85 -19.50 17.98
N ASP A 216 12.09 -18.51 18.47
CA ASP A 216 10.64 -18.58 18.53
C ASP A 216 10.04 -18.62 17.13
N GLU A 217 9.28 -19.69 16.85
CA GLU A 217 8.70 -19.96 15.54
C GLU A 217 7.82 -18.81 15.00
N GLN A 218 7.10 -18.09 15.86
CA GLN A 218 6.25 -16.98 15.43
C GLN A 218 7.09 -15.73 15.12
N LEU A 219 8.08 -15.43 15.96
CA LEU A 219 8.99 -14.32 15.74
C LEU A 219 9.87 -14.53 14.51
N GLN A 220 10.39 -15.75 14.30
CA GLN A 220 11.20 -16.10 13.15
C GLN A 220 10.38 -15.97 11.86
N ARG A 221 9.17 -16.53 11.81
CA ARG A 221 8.27 -16.39 10.66
C ARG A 221 7.94 -14.93 10.35
N LEU A 222 7.65 -14.13 11.38
CA LEU A 222 7.39 -12.71 11.21
C LEU A 222 8.62 -11.97 10.67
N THR A 223 9.80 -12.27 11.21
CA THR A 223 11.07 -11.67 10.80
C THR A 223 11.44 -12.04 9.38
N GLU A 224 11.27 -13.30 8.98
CA GLU A 224 11.48 -13.77 7.60
C GLU A 224 10.50 -13.12 6.64
N TYR A 225 9.21 -13.03 7.01
CA TYR A 225 8.19 -12.35 6.23
C TYR A 225 8.54 -10.87 6.03
N ILE A 226 8.80 -10.14 7.12
CA ILE A 226 9.18 -8.72 7.03
C ILE A 226 10.47 -8.59 6.23
N SER A 227 11.49 -9.41 6.48
CA SER A 227 12.76 -9.29 5.75
C SER A 227 12.60 -9.49 4.25
N LYS A 228 11.76 -10.44 3.83
CA LYS A 228 11.46 -10.71 2.42
C LYS A 228 10.60 -9.61 1.80
N GLU A 229 9.59 -9.15 2.53
CA GLU A 229 8.71 -8.06 2.09
C GLU A 229 9.44 -6.71 2.03
N MET A 230 10.55 -6.58 2.75
CA MET A 230 11.34 -5.36 2.95
C MET A 230 12.75 -5.50 2.37
N GLU A 231 12.90 -6.26 1.29
CA GLU A 231 14.14 -6.33 0.54
C GLU A 231 14.44 -4.96 -0.09
N GLY A 232 15.42 -4.26 0.49
CA GLY A 232 15.81 -2.93 0.06
C GLY A 232 17.28 -2.66 0.33
N SER A 233 17.88 -1.82 -0.53
CA SER A 233 19.31 -1.50 -0.51
C SER A 233 19.73 -0.61 0.66
N THR A 234 18.81 0.16 1.25
CA THR A 234 19.10 1.06 2.38
C THR A 234 18.05 0.93 3.49
N GLY A 235 18.40 1.36 4.72
CA GLY A 235 17.45 1.45 5.83
C GLY A 235 16.28 2.39 5.55
N TRP A 236 16.50 3.45 4.77
CA TRP A 236 15.45 4.40 4.39
C TRP A 236 14.45 3.80 3.41
N ASN A 237 14.91 3.00 2.44
CA ASN A 237 14.01 2.28 1.52
C ASN A 237 13.12 1.31 2.31
N ARG A 238 13.67 0.64 3.32
CA ARG A 238 12.89 -0.23 4.19
C ARG A 238 11.91 0.57 5.04
N LEU A 239 12.29 1.72 5.58
CA LEU A 239 11.34 2.56 6.31
C LEU A 239 10.20 3.03 5.41
N ASP A 240 10.51 3.52 4.21
CA ASP A 240 9.54 3.90 3.20
C ASP A 240 8.59 2.75 2.82
N MET A 241 9.13 1.59 2.43
CA MET A 241 8.29 0.43 2.09
C MET A 241 7.33 0.06 3.24
N LEU A 242 7.74 0.27 4.50
CA LEU A 242 6.93 -0.02 5.67
C LEU A 242 5.86 1.05 5.87
N LEU A 243 6.23 2.33 5.71
CA LEU A 243 5.28 3.45 5.74
C LEU A 243 4.25 3.29 4.62
N THR A 244 4.69 3.00 3.41
CA THR A 244 3.85 2.78 2.22
C THR A 244 2.93 1.57 2.41
N LYS A 245 3.43 0.41 2.85
CA LYS A 245 2.60 -0.78 3.15
C LYS A 245 1.64 -0.57 4.31
N THR A 246 1.96 0.30 5.26
CA THR A 246 1.07 0.67 6.37
C THR A 246 0.24 1.90 6.06
N ASN A 247 0.19 2.34 4.80
CA ASN A 247 -0.64 3.43 4.31
C ASN A 247 -0.31 4.81 4.95
N HIS A 248 0.96 5.04 5.26
CA HIS A 248 1.50 6.32 5.71
C HIS A 248 2.25 7.03 4.58
N PHE A 249 1.62 7.17 3.41
CA PHE A 249 2.24 7.79 2.22
C PHE A 249 2.76 9.21 2.48
N ASP A 250 2.03 10.00 3.27
CA ASP A 250 2.46 11.36 3.61
C ASP A 250 3.79 11.35 4.37
N LYS A 251 3.95 10.38 5.29
CA LYS A 251 5.19 10.19 6.06
C LYS A 251 6.33 9.66 5.19
N ALA A 252 6.04 8.75 4.27
CA ALA A 252 7.01 8.28 3.29
C ALA A 252 7.49 9.42 2.37
N GLY A 253 6.58 10.31 1.94
CA GLY A 253 6.91 11.47 1.13
C GLY A 253 7.70 12.52 1.92
N GLU A 254 7.32 12.80 3.16
CA GLU A 254 8.07 13.67 4.08
C GLU A 254 9.50 13.14 4.31
N LEU A 255 9.66 11.83 4.48
CA LEU A 255 10.97 11.19 4.67
C LEU A 255 11.95 11.58 3.55
N TYR A 256 11.56 11.38 2.28
CA TYR A 256 12.46 11.70 1.17
C TYR A 256 12.64 13.19 0.94
N LYS A 257 11.64 14.03 1.23
CA LYS A 257 11.81 15.49 1.18
C LYS A 257 12.87 15.95 2.19
N VAL A 258 12.86 15.39 3.41
CA VAL A 258 13.88 15.66 4.43
C VAL A 258 15.25 15.17 3.99
N LEU A 259 15.34 13.96 3.43
CA LEU A 259 16.62 13.40 2.94
C LEU A 259 17.21 14.24 1.78
N LEU A 260 16.36 14.82 0.93
CA LEU A 260 16.78 15.72 -0.16
C LEU A 260 17.30 17.08 0.33
N GLU A 261 16.88 17.54 1.51
CA GLU A 261 17.43 18.75 2.14
C GLU A 261 18.81 18.52 2.77
N GLN A 262 19.15 17.28 3.10
CA GLN A 262 20.42 16.94 3.72
C GLN A 262 21.56 16.85 2.70
N PRO A 263 22.81 17.18 3.10
CA PRO A 263 23.98 16.94 2.26
C PRO A 263 24.09 15.46 1.91
N SER A 264 23.97 15.14 0.62
CA SER A 264 24.00 13.78 0.09
C SER A 264 24.65 13.76 -1.28
N SER A 265 25.14 12.58 -1.70
CA SER A 265 25.76 12.44 -3.02
C SER A 265 24.71 12.61 -4.13
N GLU A 266 25.14 12.96 -5.35
CA GLU A 266 24.21 13.04 -6.49
C GLU A 266 23.53 11.68 -6.76
N SER A 267 24.24 10.57 -6.50
CA SER A 267 23.68 9.21 -6.57
C SER A 267 22.53 9.02 -5.57
N ASP A 268 22.74 9.43 -4.31
CA ASP A 268 21.71 9.32 -3.27
C ASP A 268 20.50 10.20 -3.58
N LYS A 269 20.72 11.44 -4.05
CA LYS A 269 19.63 12.31 -4.49
C LYS A 269 18.80 11.70 -5.60
N ALA A 270 19.43 11.05 -6.58
CA ALA A 270 18.72 10.38 -7.65
C ALA A 270 17.85 9.22 -7.13
N ILE A 271 18.36 8.44 -6.15
CA ILE A 271 17.57 7.41 -5.46
C ILE A 271 16.40 8.03 -4.70
N TYR A 272 16.62 9.12 -3.95
CA TYR A 272 15.57 9.78 -3.18
C TYR A 272 14.48 10.39 -4.08
N TYR A 273 14.85 11.02 -5.20
CA TYR A 273 13.88 11.48 -6.18
C TYR A 273 13.09 10.33 -6.79
N ASN A 274 13.75 9.21 -7.09
CA ASN A 274 13.06 8.04 -7.62
C ASN A 274 12.05 7.46 -6.61
N ASN A 275 12.44 7.31 -5.34
CA ASN A 275 11.53 6.76 -4.34
C ASN A 275 10.42 7.74 -3.97
N LEU A 276 10.71 9.04 -3.89
CA LEU A 276 9.68 10.07 -3.74
C LEU A 276 8.69 10.01 -4.92
N GLY A 277 9.18 9.85 -6.16
CA GLY A 277 8.33 9.61 -7.32
C GLY A 277 7.43 8.39 -7.14
N SER A 278 7.93 7.29 -6.57
CA SER A 278 7.14 6.09 -6.25
C SER A 278 6.04 6.36 -5.24
N VAL A 279 6.35 7.03 -4.13
CA VAL A 279 5.36 7.38 -3.12
C VAL A 279 4.26 8.26 -3.70
N ILE A 280 4.62 9.28 -4.49
CA ILE A 280 3.67 10.19 -5.12
C ILE A 280 2.84 9.48 -6.21
N HIS A 281 3.43 8.52 -6.93
CA HIS A 281 2.72 7.65 -7.86
C HIS A 281 1.66 6.82 -7.15
N ASP A 282 1.97 6.24 -5.99
CA ASP A 282 1.04 5.44 -5.20
C ASP A 282 -0.05 6.28 -4.52
N GLN A 283 0.20 7.58 -4.32
CA GLN A 283 -0.82 8.57 -3.95
C GLN A 283 -1.74 8.96 -5.12
N GLY A 284 -1.47 8.52 -6.34
CA GLY A 284 -2.27 8.78 -7.52
C GLY A 284 -1.97 10.12 -8.22
N ASP A 285 -0.93 10.85 -7.82
CA ASP A 285 -0.48 12.07 -8.51
C ASP A 285 0.62 11.72 -9.53
N TYR A 286 0.19 11.15 -10.66
CA TYR A 286 1.11 10.64 -11.68
C TYR A 286 1.93 11.75 -12.36
N GLU A 287 1.38 12.96 -12.49
CA GLU A 287 2.10 14.08 -13.10
C GLU A 287 3.27 14.53 -12.24
N GLN A 288 3.05 14.67 -10.93
CA GLN A 288 4.11 15.04 -10.00
C GLN A 288 5.13 13.91 -9.82
N ALA A 289 4.69 12.65 -9.84
CA ALA A 289 5.59 11.49 -9.83
C ALA A 289 6.57 11.53 -11.02
N ILE A 290 6.08 11.79 -12.24
CA ILE A 290 6.90 11.92 -13.45
C ILE A 290 7.96 13.00 -13.28
N LYS A 291 7.63 14.17 -12.72
CA LYS A 291 8.60 15.24 -12.50
C LYS A 291 9.76 14.79 -11.61
N TYR A 292 9.48 14.04 -10.54
CA TYR A 292 10.52 13.50 -9.66
C TYR A 292 11.34 12.40 -10.35
N TYR A 293 10.70 11.49 -11.08
CA TYR A 293 11.41 10.47 -11.86
C TYR A 293 12.32 11.09 -12.94
N GLU A 294 11.88 12.18 -13.59
CA GLU A 294 12.68 12.91 -14.57
C GLU A 294 13.87 13.63 -13.93
N GLN A 295 13.73 14.14 -12.70
CA GLN A 295 14.85 14.69 -11.92
C GLN A 295 15.89 13.60 -11.62
N ALA A 296 15.47 12.43 -11.14
CA ALA A 296 16.34 11.29 -10.92
C ALA A 296 17.07 10.86 -12.22
N LEU A 297 16.30 10.70 -13.31
CA LEU A 297 16.83 10.35 -14.63
C LEU A 297 17.85 11.38 -15.13
N GLY A 298 17.60 12.68 -14.90
CA GLY A 298 18.49 13.76 -15.29
C GLY A 298 19.85 13.70 -14.59
N ILE A 299 19.87 13.30 -13.32
CA ILE A 299 21.11 13.07 -12.57
C ILE A 299 21.84 11.83 -13.11
N TRP A 300 21.11 10.72 -13.29
CA TRP A 300 21.70 9.49 -13.82
C TRP A 300 22.31 9.66 -15.20
N LYS A 301 21.65 10.38 -16.11
CA LYS A 301 22.18 10.68 -17.45
C LYS A 301 23.48 11.47 -17.44
N LYS A 302 23.72 12.29 -16.42
CA LYS A 302 24.95 13.08 -16.29
C LYS A 302 26.11 12.27 -15.72
N ASN A 303 25.81 11.32 -14.84
CA ASN A 303 26.80 10.64 -14.01
C ASN A 303 27.10 9.19 -14.42
N LEU A 304 26.21 8.56 -15.20
CA LEU A 304 26.30 7.15 -15.58
C LEU A 304 26.45 6.97 -17.10
N SER A 305 26.98 5.82 -17.51
CA SER A 305 27.01 5.43 -18.92
C SER A 305 25.60 5.24 -19.48
N ALA A 306 25.41 5.46 -20.79
CA ALA A 306 24.11 5.35 -21.46
C ALA A 306 23.41 3.99 -21.33
N ASP A 307 24.17 2.92 -21.02
CA ASP A 307 23.65 1.57 -20.82
C ASP A 307 23.61 1.16 -19.34
N HIS A 308 23.64 2.10 -18.39
CA HIS A 308 23.63 1.75 -16.97
C HIS A 308 22.26 1.22 -16.52
N PRO A 309 22.18 0.12 -15.73
CA PRO A 309 20.96 -0.42 -15.14
C PRO A 309 20.01 0.61 -14.50
N ASP A 310 20.53 1.56 -13.73
CA ASP A 310 19.71 2.58 -13.06
C ASP A 310 18.91 3.47 -14.04
N LEU A 311 19.44 3.71 -15.25
CA LEU A 311 18.68 4.41 -16.29
C LEU A 311 17.47 3.58 -16.73
N ALA A 312 17.62 2.27 -16.84
CA ALA A 312 16.54 1.37 -17.22
C ALA A 312 15.45 1.31 -16.13
N THR A 313 15.84 1.32 -14.85
CA THR A 313 14.91 1.44 -13.73
C THR A 313 14.13 2.76 -13.79
N SER A 314 14.81 3.89 -13.99
CA SER A 314 14.13 5.20 -14.13
C SER A 314 13.17 5.23 -15.33
N TYR A 315 13.58 4.68 -16.47
CA TYR A 315 12.70 4.59 -17.64
C TYR A 315 11.48 3.71 -17.37
N ASN A 316 11.64 2.59 -16.66
CA ASN A 316 10.50 1.76 -16.27
C ASN A 316 9.50 2.51 -15.38
N ASN A 317 9.97 3.27 -14.40
CA ASN A 317 9.10 4.03 -13.49
C ASN A 317 8.35 5.15 -14.23
N ILE A 318 9.03 5.88 -15.12
CA ILE A 318 8.40 6.89 -15.98
C ILE A 318 7.37 6.26 -16.92
N GLY A 319 7.71 5.12 -17.53
CA GLY A 319 6.80 4.37 -18.40
C GLY A 319 5.53 3.93 -17.67
N GLY A 320 5.68 3.43 -16.44
CA GLY A 320 4.57 3.05 -15.57
C GLY A 320 3.64 4.23 -15.26
N ALA A 321 4.19 5.39 -14.91
CA ALA A 321 3.40 6.59 -14.65
C ALA A 321 2.67 7.11 -15.91
N TYR A 322 3.32 7.10 -17.08
CA TYR A 322 2.63 7.46 -18.34
C TYR A 322 1.50 6.50 -18.70
N ARG A 323 1.65 5.20 -18.40
CA ARG A 323 0.58 4.21 -18.58
C ARG A 323 -0.63 4.58 -17.71
N GLN A 324 -0.42 4.97 -16.45
CA GLN A 324 -1.49 5.43 -15.55
C GLN A 324 -2.10 6.77 -15.98
N MET A 325 -1.37 7.60 -16.70
CA MET A 325 -1.90 8.82 -17.34
C MET A 325 -2.60 8.56 -18.68
N GLY A 326 -2.71 7.30 -19.13
CA GLY A 326 -3.31 6.95 -20.40
C GLY A 326 -2.49 7.37 -21.63
N ASP A 327 -1.23 7.78 -21.45
CA ASP A 327 -0.32 8.04 -22.57
C ASP A 327 0.51 6.80 -22.90
N TYR A 328 -0.16 5.86 -23.56
CA TYR A 328 0.42 4.57 -23.91
C TYR A 328 1.61 4.69 -24.87
N SER A 329 1.65 5.75 -25.69
CA SER A 329 2.74 5.99 -26.64
C SER A 329 4.06 6.32 -25.94
N ARG A 330 4.02 7.23 -24.96
CA ARG A 330 5.19 7.55 -24.14
C ARG A 330 5.54 6.37 -23.23
N ALA A 331 4.54 5.70 -22.66
CA ALA A 331 4.77 4.52 -21.83
C ALA A 331 5.58 3.44 -22.57
N LEU A 332 5.18 3.07 -23.79
CA LEU A 332 5.92 2.12 -24.64
C LEU A 332 7.34 2.61 -24.93
N SER A 333 7.49 3.87 -25.36
CA SER A 333 8.81 4.45 -25.68
C SER A 333 9.80 4.36 -24.50
N PHE A 334 9.33 4.60 -23.27
CA PHE A 334 10.16 4.49 -22.08
C PHE A 334 10.46 3.03 -21.71
N HIS A 335 9.47 2.14 -21.73
CA HIS A 335 9.71 0.72 -21.47
C HIS A 335 10.62 0.05 -22.51
N GLU A 336 10.53 0.45 -23.78
CA GLU A 336 11.43 -0.02 -24.85
C GLU A 336 12.87 0.46 -24.65
N GLN A 337 13.06 1.71 -24.17
CA GLN A 337 14.38 2.20 -23.79
C GLN A 337 14.98 1.40 -22.64
N ALA A 338 14.19 1.08 -21.61
CA ALA A 338 14.62 0.21 -20.51
C ALA A 338 14.98 -1.19 -21.01
N LEU A 339 14.10 -1.82 -21.81
CA LEU A 339 14.33 -3.14 -22.38
C LEU A 339 15.60 -3.19 -23.24
N ARG A 340 15.88 -2.14 -24.01
CA ARG A 340 17.10 -2.03 -24.83
C ARG A 340 18.37 -2.05 -23.98
N ILE A 341 18.38 -1.31 -22.86
CA ILE A 341 19.51 -1.32 -21.93
C ILE A 341 19.70 -2.72 -21.36
N TRP A 342 18.63 -3.31 -20.81
CA TRP A 342 18.68 -4.65 -20.23
C TRP A 342 19.15 -5.73 -21.21
N LYS A 343 18.69 -5.69 -22.46
CA LYS A 343 19.14 -6.64 -23.50
C LYS A 343 20.64 -6.53 -23.81
N LYS A 344 21.24 -5.36 -23.59
CA LYS A 344 22.66 -5.12 -23.85
C LYS A 344 23.53 -5.49 -22.65
N THR A 345 23.01 -5.33 -21.44
CA THR A 345 23.78 -5.52 -20.20
C THR A 345 23.60 -6.87 -19.54
N LEU A 346 22.49 -7.56 -19.80
CA LEU A 346 22.11 -8.78 -19.10
C LEU A 346 22.04 -10.00 -20.02
N PRO A 347 22.22 -11.22 -19.47
CA PRO A 347 21.89 -12.45 -20.16
C PRO A 347 20.43 -12.51 -20.61
N ALA A 348 20.15 -13.26 -21.68
CA ALA A 348 18.81 -13.32 -22.30
C ALA A 348 17.72 -13.91 -21.38
N ASP A 349 18.10 -14.61 -20.33
CA ASP A 349 17.24 -15.23 -19.33
C ASP A 349 17.22 -14.46 -17.99
N HIS A 350 17.77 -13.25 -17.93
CA HIS A 350 17.78 -12.47 -16.68
C HIS A 350 16.35 -12.02 -16.26
N PRO A 351 15.99 -12.09 -14.95
CA PRO A 351 14.67 -11.69 -14.46
C PRO A 351 14.23 -10.27 -14.83
N ASP A 352 15.14 -9.30 -14.89
CA ASP A 352 14.81 -7.90 -15.28
C ASP A 352 14.28 -7.78 -16.73
N LEU A 353 14.66 -8.70 -17.61
CA LEU A 353 14.06 -8.78 -18.94
C LEU A 353 12.61 -9.25 -18.85
N ALA A 354 12.30 -10.20 -17.97
CA ALA A 354 10.92 -10.64 -17.72
C ALA A 354 10.07 -9.49 -17.17
N THR A 355 10.58 -8.72 -16.21
CA THR A 355 9.91 -7.50 -15.71
C THR A 355 9.64 -6.49 -16.83
N SER A 356 10.62 -6.26 -17.70
CA SER A 356 10.47 -5.33 -18.83
C SER A 356 9.42 -5.79 -19.84
N TYR A 357 9.38 -7.09 -20.16
CA TYR A 357 8.34 -7.66 -21.00
C TYR A 357 6.96 -7.60 -20.35
N ASN A 358 6.85 -7.84 -19.04
CA ASN A 358 5.60 -7.66 -18.29
C ASN A 358 5.10 -6.21 -18.37
N ASN A 359 5.98 -5.22 -18.21
CA ASN A 359 5.61 -3.81 -18.30
C ASN A 359 5.06 -3.44 -19.68
N ILE A 360 5.73 -3.88 -20.75
CA ILE A 360 5.26 -3.67 -22.13
C ILE A 360 3.93 -4.39 -22.38
N GLY A 361 3.81 -5.65 -21.93
CA GLY A 361 2.57 -6.42 -22.00
C GLY A 361 1.41 -5.70 -21.31
N SER A 362 1.68 -5.06 -20.17
CA SER A 362 0.69 -4.28 -19.42
C SER A 362 0.24 -3.02 -20.14
N VAL A 363 1.12 -2.37 -20.91
CA VAL A 363 0.70 -1.26 -21.78
C VAL A 363 -0.20 -1.75 -22.90
N TYR A 364 0.16 -2.84 -23.59
CA TYR A 364 -0.71 -3.40 -24.64
C TYR A 364 -2.05 -3.90 -24.10
N ASP A 365 -2.07 -4.47 -22.90
CA ASP A 365 -3.31 -4.85 -22.21
C ASP A 365 -4.19 -3.62 -21.93
N SER A 366 -3.59 -2.51 -21.47
CA SER A 366 -4.30 -1.24 -21.27
C SER A 366 -4.82 -0.62 -22.57
N MET A 367 -4.17 -0.93 -23.70
CA MET A 367 -4.58 -0.53 -25.05
C MET A 367 -5.61 -1.48 -25.68
N GLY A 368 -6.05 -2.53 -24.98
CA GLY A 368 -6.97 -3.54 -25.54
C GLY A 368 -6.35 -4.43 -26.62
N GLU A 369 -5.03 -4.37 -26.82
CA GLU A 369 -4.28 -5.14 -27.81
C GLU A 369 -3.84 -6.49 -27.21
N TYR A 370 -4.84 -7.27 -26.81
CA TYR A 370 -4.67 -8.44 -25.94
C TYR A 370 -3.72 -9.51 -26.51
N SER A 371 -3.71 -9.74 -27.83
CA SER A 371 -2.78 -10.70 -28.45
C SER A 371 -1.32 -10.27 -28.32
N LYS A 372 -1.04 -8.96 -28.42
CA LYS A 372 0.31 -8.42 -28.19
C LYS A 372 0.68 -8.53 -26.71
N ALA A 373 -0.26 -8.19 -25.82
CA ALA A 373 -0.08 -8.32 -24.38
C ALA A 373 0.30 -9.76 -23.97
N LEU A 374 -0.47 -10.76 -24.44
CA LEU A 374 -0.19 -12.18 -24.22
C LEU A 374 1.19 -12.57 -24.73
N SER A 375 1.58 -12.16 -25.94
CA SER A 375 2.91 -12.47 -26.48
C SER A 375 4.06 -11.97 -25.59
N PHE A 376 3.93 -10.77 -25.02
CA PHE A 376 4.93 -10.23 -24.10
C PHE A 376 4.90 -10.91 -22.73
N TYR A 377 3.72 -11.17 -22.18
CA TYR A 377 3.59 -11.92 -20.92
C TYR A 377 4.11 -13.36 -21.04
N GLU A 378 3.90 -14.02 -22.17
CA GLU A 378 4.44 -15.36 -22.44
C GLU A 378 5.97 -15.37 -22.56
N GLN A 379 6.57 -14.31 -23.13
CA GLN A 379 8.03 -14.14 -23.13
C GLN A 379 8.57 -13.99 -21.69
N ALA A 380 7.93 -13.16 -20.86
CA ALA A 380 8.29 -13.00 -19.45
C ALA A 380 8.15 -14.31 -18.66
N LEU A 381 7.05 -15.03 -18.87
CA LEU A 381 6.82 -16.34 -18.27
C LEU A 381 7.86 -17.37 -18.73
N GLY A 382 8.24 -17.34 -20.02
CA GLY A 382 9.24 -18.23 -20.59
C GLY A 382 10.62 -18.04 -19.99
N ILE A 383 11.02 -16.78 -19.72
CA ILE A 383 12.24 -16.47 -18.97
C ILE A 383 12.14 -17.00 -17.54
N SER A 384 11.07 -16.65 -16.84
CA SER A 384 10.85 -17.03 -15.44
C SER A 384 10.86 -18.56 -15.24
N LYS A 385 10.27 -19.32 -16.16
CA LYS A 385 10.27 -20.80 -16.12
C LYS A 385 11.65 -21.42 -16.30
N LYS A 386 12.57 -20.74 -16.99
CA LYS A 386 13.94 -21.23 -17.21
C LYS A 386 14.84 -20.96 -16.01
N THR A 387 14.62 -19.86 -15.31
CA THR A 387 15.53 -19.40 -14.24
C THR A 387 15.03 -19.68 -12.83
N LEU A 388 13.73 -19.89 -12.65
CA LEU A 388 13.13 -20.04 -11.34
C LEU A 388 12.59 -21.45 -11.10
N PRO A 389 12.57 -21.94 -9.84
CA PRO A 389 11.88 -23.17 -9.48
C PRO A 389 10.40 -23.15 -9.90
N ALA A 390 9.82 -24.32 -10.18
CA ALA A 390 8.44 -24.45 -10.66
C ALA A 390 7.38 -23.85 -9.73
N ASP A 391 7.66 -23.81 -8.42
CA ASP A 391 6.79 -23.23 -7.41
C ASP A 391 7.25 -21.81 -7.00
N HIS A 392 8.02 -21.08 -7.83
CA HIS A 392 8.48 -19.74 -7.45
C HIS A 392 7.36 -18.67 -7.56
N PRO A 393 7.20 -17.77 -6.56
CA PRO A 393 6.25 -16.66 -6.54
C PRO A 393 6.08 -15.86 -7.85
N SER A 394 7.19 -15.49 -8.51
CA SER A 394 7.15 -14.71 -9.77
C SER A 394 6.43 -15.41 -10.93
N LEU A 395 6.36 -16.74 -10.92
CA LEU A 395 5.58 -17.51 -11.89
C LEU A 395 4.08 -17.28 -11.67
N ALA A 396 3.63 -17.23 -10.41
CA ALA A 396 2.25 -16.99 -10.07
C ALA A 396 1.79 -15.58 -10.49
N ALA A 397 2.63 -14.56 -10.31
CA ALA A 397 2.37 -13.21 -10.83
C ALA A 397 2.18 -13.20 -12.35
N SER A 398 3.04 -13.92 -13.08
CA SER A 398 2.96 -14.03 -14.54
C SER A 398 1.68 -14.75 -14.99
N TYR A 399 1.30 -15.84 -14.32
CA TYR A 399 0.04 -16.52 -14.58
C TYR A 399 -1.19 -15.66 -14.29
N ASN A 400 -1.16 -14.84 -13.23
CA ASN A 400 -2.25 -13.90 -12.95
C ASN A 400 -2.41 -12.84 -14.05
N ASN A 401 -1.30 -12.29 -14.58
CA ASN A 401 -1.38 -11.33 -15.68
C ASN A 401 -2.00 -11.95 -16.94
N ILE A 402 -1.57 -13.16 -17.31
CA ILE A 402 -2.11 -13.90 -18.46
C ILE A 402 -3.59 -14.24 -18.24
N GLY A 403 -3.94 -14.72 -17.04
CA GLY A 403 -5.33 -15.03 -16.67
C GLY A 403 -6.24 -13.80 -16.76
N SER A 404 -5.76 -12.63 -16.32
CA SER A 404 -6.50 -11.37 -16.40
C SER A 404 -6.77 -10.95 -17.85
N VAL A 405 -5.79 -11.11 -18.76
CA VAL A 405 -5.99 -10.83 -20.18
C VAL A 405 -7.02 -11.79 -20.78
N TYR A 406 -6.95 -13.10 -20.48
CA TYR A 406 -7.98 -14.04 -20.94
C TYR A 406 -9.36 -13.74 -20.36
N ASN A 407 -9.45 -13.22 -19.13
CA ASN A 407 -10.72 -12.77 -18.55
C ASN A 407 -11.31 -11.58 -19.33
N LYS A 408 -10.47 -10.60 -19.72
CA LYS A 408 -10.90 -9.45 -20.56
C LYS A 408 -11.23 -9.81 -22.01
N MET A 409 -10.64 -10.90 -22.52
CA MET A 409 -11.01 -11.53 -23.78
C MET A 409 -12.23 -12.45 -23.66
N GLU A 410 -12.78 -12.58 -22.44
CA GLU A 410 -13.91 -13.45 -22.09
C GLU A 410 -13.67 -14.94 -22.39
N GLU A 411 -12.41 -15.34 -22.48
CA GLU A 411 -11.98 -16.74 -22.55
C GLU A 411 -11.89 -17.33 -21.13
N TYR A 412 -13.02 -17.33 -20.41
CA TYR A 412 -13.10 -17.58 -18.97
C TYR A 412 -12.47 -18.92 -18.53
N SER A 413 -12.59 -19.98 -19.33
CA SER A 413 -11.97 -21.28 -19.01
C SER A 413 -10.44 -21.21 -18.99
N LYS A 414 -9.83 -20.44 -19.91
CA LYS A 414 -8.37 -20.22 -19.90
C LYS A 414 -7.99 -19.33 -18.72
N ALA A 415 -8.77 -18.27 -18.46
CA ALA A 415 -8.55 -17.38 -17.33
C ALA A 415 -8.52 -18.15 -16.00
N LEU A 416 -9.53 -18.99 -15.74
CA LEU A 416 -9.59 -19.87 -14.56
C LEU A 416 -8.36 -20.78 -14.48
N SER A 417 -8.00 -21.46 -15.57
CA SER A 417 -6.83 -22.36 -15.58
C SER A 417 -5.53 -21.67 -15.19
N PHE A 418 -5.32 -20.42 -15.63
CA PHE A 418 -4.13 -19.64 -15.27
C PHE A 418 -4.18 -19.13 -13.82
N HIS A 419 -5.33 -18.63 -13.37
CA HIS A 419 -5.50 -18.18 -11.98
C HIS A 419 -5.39 -19.34 -10.97
N GLU A 420 -5.89 -20.53 -11.31
CA GLU A 420 -5.74 -21.74 -10.48
C GLU A 420 -4.28 -22.20 -10.38
N GLN A 421 -3.50 -22.09 -11.47
CA GLN A 421 -2.06 -22.34 -11.43
C GLN A 421 -1.32 -21.37 -10.50
N ALA A 422 -1.67 -20.07 -10.58
CA ALA A 422 -1.12 -19.07 -9.66
C ALA A 422 -1.47 -19.38 -8.20
N LEU A 423 -2.75 -19.66 -7.92
CA LEU A 423 -3.23 -20.04 -6.59
C LEU A 423 -2.53 -21.30 -6.07
N GLY A 424 -2.28 -22.29 -6.92
CA GLY A 424 -1.57 -23.52 -6.58
C GLY A 424 -0.14 -23.26 -6.11
N ILE A 425 0.60 -22.37 -6.79
CA ILE A 425 1.95 -21.95 -6.38
C ILE A 425 1.89 -21.23 -5.03
N TRP A 426 0.96 -20.30 -4.86
CA TRP A 426 0.83 -19.54 -3.62
C TRP A 426 0.48 -20.42 -2.43
N LYS A 427 -0.43 -21.40 -2.59
CA LYS A 427 -0.78 -22.35 -1.53
C LYS A 427 0.40 -23.21 -1.07
N LYS A 428 1.36 -23.50 -1.96
CA LYS A 428 2.57 -24.27 -1.60
C LYS A 428 3.66 -23.43 -0.95
N THR A 429 3.73 -22.14 -1.29
CA THR A 429 4.86 -21.27 -0.91
C THR A 429 4.57 -20.33 0.24
N LEU A 430 3.29 -20.03 0.50
CA LEU A 430 2.89 -19.02 1.47
C LEU A 430 2.10 -19.66 2.62
N PHE A 431 2.08 -18.99 3.76
CA PHE A 431 1.21 -19.35 4.87
C PHE A 431 -0.27 -19.07 4.52
N ALA A 432 -1.18 -19.76 5.23
CA ALA A 432 -2.60 -19.84 4.87
C ALA A 432 -3.35 -18.49 4.75
N ASN A 433 -2.85 -17.43 5.40
CA ASN A 433 -3.48 -16.11 5.41
C ASN A 433 -2.64 -15.04 4.69
N HIS A 434 -1.78 -15.40 3.73
CA HIS A 434 -0.96 -14.41 3.05
C HIS A 434 -1.80 -13.54 2.07
N PRO A 435 -1.59 -12.21 1.97
CA PRO A 435 -2.36 -11.33 1.09
C PRO A 435 -2.42 -11.76 -0.39
N TYR A 436 -1.32 -12.29 -0.96
CA TYR A 436 -1.32 -12.85 -2.31
C TYR A 436 -2.30 -14.02 -2.55
N LEU A 437 -2.70 -14.76 -1.51
CA LEU A 437 -3.80 -15.73 -1.62
C LEU A 437 -5.14 -15.01 -1.79
N ALA A 438 -5.38 -13.94 -1.03
CA ALA A 438 -6.58 -13.11 -1.16
C ALA A 438 -6.68 -12.50 -2.57
N ALA A 439 -5.59 -11.93 -3.10
CA ALA A 439 -5.54 -11.42 -4.47
C ALA A 439 -5.88 -12.51 -5.52
N SER A 440 -5.41 -13.74 -5.32
CA SER A 440 -5.71 -14.86 -6.24
C SER A 440 -7.17 -15.28 -6.16
N TYR A 441 -7.77 -15.31 -4.97
CA TYR A 441 -9.20 -15.55 -4.81
C TYR A 441 -10.05 -14.43 -5.41
N ASN A 442 -9.63 -13.17 -5.28
CA ASN A 442 -10.28 -12.04 -5.95
C ASN A 442 -10.25 -12.20 -7.48
N ASN A 443 -9.13 -12.62 -8.07
CA ASN A 443 -9.05 -12.84 -9.51
C ASN A 443 -10.00 -13.97 -9.98
N ILE A 444 -10.07 -15.08 -9.25
CA ILE A 444 -10.98 -16.20 -9.57
C ILE A 444 -12.44 -15.77 -9.39
N GLY A 445 -12.73 -15.03 -8.30
CA GLY A 445 -14.05 -14.45 -8.05
C GLY A 445 -14.51 -13.55 -9.18
N SER A 446 -13.61 -12.72 -9.73
CA SER A 446 -13.89 -11.85 -10.88
C SER A 446 -14.23 -12.63 -12.15
N VAL A 447 -13.58 -13.77 -12.39
CA VAL A 447 -13.95 -14.62 -13.53
C VAL A 447 -15.37 -15.17 -13.36
N TYR A 448 -15.71 -15.70 -12.17
CA TYR A 448 -17.07 -16.19 -11.90
C TYR A 448 -18.13 -15.09 -11.90
N GLU A 449 -17.76 -13.87 -11.49
CA GLU A 449 -18.63 -12.71 -11.58
C GLU A 449 -18.96 -12.39 -13.05
N ASN A 450 -17.96 -12.43 -13.94
CA ASN A 450 -18.14 -12.18 -15.37
C ASN A 450 -18.92 -13.30 -16.08
N THR A 451 -18.84 -14.55 -15.60
CA THR A 451 -19.68 -15.65 -16.13
C THR A 451 -21.12 -15.64 -15.60
N GLY A 452 -21.46 -14.74 -14.68
CA GLY A 452 -22.78 -14.69 -14.03
C GLY A 452 -22.98 -15.73 -12.92
N GLU A 453 -21.93 -16.46 -12.54
CA GLU A 453 -21.95 -17.43 -11.44
C GLU A 453 -21.76 -16.76 -10.08
N TYR A 454 -22.66 -15.83 -9.76
CA TYR A 454 -22.52 -14.88 -8.63
C TYR A 454 -22.29 -15.53 -7.26
N LEU A 455 -22.93 -16.67 -6.98
CA LEU A 455 -22.73 -17.39 -5.71
C LEU A 455 -21.32 -17.96 -5.58
N LYS A 456 -20.70 -18.39 -6.69
CA LYS A 456 -19.29 -18.83 -6.68
C LYS A 456 -18.37 -17.63 -6.53
N ALA A 457 -18.66 -16.52 -7.22
CA ALA A 457 -17.91 -15.28 -7.08
C ALA A 457 -17.88 -14.81 -5.61
N LEU A 458 -19.04 -14.73 -4.95
CA LEU A 458 -19.15 -14.39 -3.53
C LEU A 458 -18.31 -15.33 -2.65
N SER A 459 -18.39 -16.65 -2.87
CA SER A 459 -17.61 -17.61 -2.08
C SER A 459 -16.09 -17.38 -2.17
N PHE A 460 -15.58 -16.95 -3.34
CA PHE A 460 -14.16 -16.62 -3.50
C PHE A 460 -13.81 -15.24 -2.91
N TYR A 461 -14.65 -14.23 -3.12
CA TYR A 461 -14.45 -12.91 -2.53
C TYR A 461 -14.52 -12.93 -0.99
N GLU A 462 -15.40 -13.74 -0.40
CA GLU A 462 -15.48 -13.95 1.06
C GLU A 462 -14.24 -14.66 1.61
N GLN A 463 -13.63 -15.58 0.84
CA GLN A 463 -12.35 -16.19 1.22
C GLN A 463 -11.21 -15.17 1.21
N ALA A 464 -11.18 -14.26 0.22
CA ALA A 464 -10.23 -13.17 0.17
C ALA A 464 -10.40 -12.22 1.36
N LEU A 465 -11.63 -11.77 1.59
CA LEU A 465 -11.98 -10.91 2.72
C LEU A 465 -11.60 -11.54 4.06
N GLY A 466 -11.92 -12.83 4.26
CA GLY A 466 -11.60 -13.53 5.51
C GLY A 466 -10.10 -13.74 5.76
N ILE A 467 -9.25 -13.68 4.73
CA ILE A 467 -7.79 -13.66 4.87
C ILE A 467 -7.33 -12.26 5.28
N GLU A 468 -7.82 -11.23 4.59
CA GLU A 468 -7.47 -9.83 4.84
C GLU A 468 -7.91 -9.38 6.23
N GLU A 469 -9.14 -9.69 6.68
CA GLU A 469 -9.65 -9.34 8.02
C GLU A 469 -8.82 -9.98 9.15
N LYS A 470 -8.16 -11.11 8.90
CA LYS A 470 -7.30 -11.77 9.89
C LYS A 470 -5.89 -11.18 9.95
N THR A 471 -5.46 -10.48 8.91
CA THR A 471 -4.05 -10.08 8.73
C THR A 471 -3.83 -8.58 8.67
N LEU A 472 -4.86 -7.82 8.33
CA LEU A 472 -4.78 -6.39 8.09
C LEU A 472 -5.58 -5.60 9.13
N PRO A 473 -5.17 -4.35 9.43
CA PRO A 473 -6.00 -3.42 10.19
C PRO A 473 -7.39 -3.23 9.54
N ALA A 474 -8.40 -2.93 10.35
CA ALA A 474 -9.79 -2.80 9.90
C ALA A 474 -10.02 -1.66 8.87
N ASP A 475 -9.08 -0.74 8.76
CA ASP A 475 -9.07 0.38 7.82
C ASP A 475 -8.07 0.18 6.68
N HIS A 476 -7.57 -1.03 6.44
CA HIS A 476 -6.61 -1.27 5.36
C HIS A 476 -7.26 -1.17 3.96
N PRO A 477 -6.62 -0.49 2.98
CA PRO A 477 -7.02 -0.45 1.57
C PRO A 477 -7.52 -1.74 0.93
N ASP A 478 -6.82 -2.85 1.14
CA ASP A 478 -7.16 -4.14 0.52
C ASP A 478 -8.57 -4.61 0.91
N LEU A 479 -9.00 -4.39 2.17
CA LEU A 479 -10.36 -4.70 2.61
C LEU A 479 -11.41 -3.95 1.80
N ALA A 480 -11.14 -2.70 1.44
CA ALA A 480 -12.04 -1.89 0.63
C ALA A 480 -12.17 -2.43 -0.80
N THR A 481 -11.11 -3.04 -1.34
CA THR A 481 -11.16 -3.75 -2.63
C THR A 481 -12.10 -4.95 -2.54
N CYS A 482 -11.96 -5.79 -1.51
CA CYS A 482 -12.86 -6.93 -1.28
C CYS A 482 -14.32 -6.49 -1.10
N TYR A 483 -14.58 -5.46 -0.29
CA TYR A 483 -15.93 -4.93 -0.11
C TYR A 483 -16.52 -4.37 -1.41
N ASN A 484 -15.74 -3.67 -2.24
CA ASN A 484 -16.20 -3.22 -3.56
C ASN A 484 -16.58 -4.41 -4.47
N ASN A 485 -15.76 -5.45 -4.52
CA ASN A 485 -16.02 -6.64 -5.33
C ASN A 485 -17.30 -7.36 -4.89
N ILE A 486 -17.49 -7.56 -3.58
CA ILE A 486 -18.70 -8.16 -3.02
C ILE A 486 -19.92 -7.28 -3.30
N GLY A 487 -19.79 -5.95 -3.13
CA GLY A 487 -20.84 -5.00 -3.43
C GLY A 487 -21.29 -5.05 -4.90
N ASN A 488 -20.34 -5.16 -5.83
CA ASN A 488 -20.61 -5.29 -7.27
C ASN A 488 -21.43 -6.56 -7.58
N VAL A 489 -21.11 -7.68 -6.94
CA VAL A 489 -21.87 -8.93 -7.12
C VAL A 489 -23.29 -8.79 -6.59
N TYR A 490 -23.47 -8.24 -5.39
CA TYR A 490 -24.82 -8.00 -4.86
C TYR A 490 -25.63 -7.01 -5.71
N ASN A 491 -24.98 -6.01 -6.31
CA ASN A 491 -25.63 -5.10 -7.25
C ASN A 491 -26.14 -5.85 -8.49
N LYS A 492 -25.32 -6.74 -9.09
CA LYS A 492 -25.72 -7.60 -10.22
C LYS A 492 -26.81 -8.62 -9.86
N MET A 493 -26.92 -9.00 -8.59
CA MET A 493 -27.99 -9.85 -8.06
C MET A 493 -29.25 -9.07 -7.66
N GLU A 494 -29.28 -7.75 -7.87
CA GLU A 494 -30.37 -6.84 -7.45
C GLU A 494 -30.60 -6.81 -5.92
N GLU A 495 -29.63 -7.26 -5.13
CA GLU A 495 -29.63 -7.18 -3.67
C GLU A 495 -29.09 -5.82 -3.18
N TYR A 496 -29.75 -4.74 -3.61
CA TYR A 496 -29.25 -3.37 -3.51
C TYR A 496 -28.89 -2.93 -2.09
N SER A 497 -29.64 -3.35 -1.06
CA SER A 497 -29.34 -2.99 0.33
C SER A 497 -28.00 -3.57 0.81
N LYS A 498 -27.65 -4.79 0.38
CA LYS A 498 -26.35 -5.39 0.71
C LYS A 498 -25.24 -4.71 -0.08
N ALA A 499 -25.46 -4.48 -1.37
CA ALA A 499 -24.51 -3.77 -2.22
C ALA A 499 -24.15 -2.39 -1.66
N LEU A 500 -25.16 -1.62 -1.22
CA LEU A 500 -24.97 -0.31 -0.62
C LEU A 500 -24.09 -0.40 0.64
N SER A 501 -24.40 -1.32 1.55
CA SER A 501 -23.64 -1.52 2.79
C SER A 501 -22.16 -1.78 2.51
N PHE A 502 -21.85 -2.67 1.55
CA PHE A 502 -20.47 -3.00 1.20
C PHE A 502 -19.75 -1.84 0.50
N HIS A 503 -20.40 -1.15 -0.43
CA HIS A 503 -19.80 0.02 -1.07
C HIS A 503 -19.56 1.18 -0.11
N GLU A 504 -20.43 1.40 0.87
CA GLU A 504 -20.24 2.41 1.92
C GLU A 504 -19.08 2.07 2.85
N GLN A 505 -18.90 0.78 3.21
CA GLN A 505 -17.73 0.31 3.95
C GLN A 505 -16.44 0.56 3.18
N ALA A 506 -16.39 0.18 1.90
CA ALA A 506 -15.23 0.43 1.04
C ALA A 506 -14.90 1.93 0.94
N LEU A 507 -15.91 2.76 0.65
CA LEU A 507 -15.73 4.21 0.56
C LEU A 507 -15.28 4.82 1.89
N GLY A 508 -15.81 4.32 3.01
CA GLY A 508 -15.43 4.76 4.36
C GLY A 508 -13.97 4.48 4.69
N ILE A 509 -13.43 3.34 4.24
CA ILE A 509 -12.01 3.02 4.33
C ILE A 509 -11.20 3.97 3.45
N TRP A 510 -11.53 4.06 2.16
CA TRP A 510 -10.77 4.89 1.22
C TRP A 510 -10.68 6.36 1.62
N LYS A 511 -11.76 6.93 2.19
CA LYS A 511 -11.77 8.31 2.67
C LYS A 511 -10.84 8.55 3.86
N LYS A 512 -10.56 7.52 4.67
CA LYS A 512 -9.66 7.60 5.81
C LYS A 512 -8.21 7.41 5.40
N THR A 513 -7.96 6.59 4.39
CA THR A 513 -6.62 6.12 4.02
C THR A 513 -5.97 6.86 2.87
N LEU A 514 -6.75 7.40 1.94
CA LEU A 514 -6.22 7.97 0.72
C LEU A 514 -6.38 9.50 0.66
N PRO A 515 -5.51 10.18 -0.11
CA PRO A 515 -5.72 11.57 -0.46
C PRO A 515 -7.09 11.79 -1.13
N PRO A 516 -7.74 12.96 -0.94
CA PRO A 516 -9.12 13.20 -1.41
C PRO A 516 -9.37 13.02 -2.92
N ASN A 517 -8.33 13.11 -3.75
CA ASN A 517 -8.42 12.98 -5.20
C ASN A 517 -7.82 11.65 -5.72
N HIS A 518 -7.59 10.66 -4.85
CA HIS A 518 -7.01 9.39 -5.28
C HIS A 518 -7.96 8.63 -6.25
N PRO A 519 -7.46 8.01 -7.33
CA PRO A 519 -8.29 7.30 -8.31
C PRO A 519 -9.24 6.24 -7.74
N HIS A 520 -8.84 5.52 -6.68
CA HIS A 520 -9.73 4.55 -6.00
C HIS A 520 -10.99 5.19 -5.41
N LEU A 521 -10.93 6.44 -4.94
CA LEU A 521 -12.14 7.15 -4.49
C LEU A 521 -13.10 7.41 -5.65
N ALA A 522 -12.57 7.75 -6.83
CA ALA A 522 -13.39 7.89 -8.04
C ALA A 522 -14.06 6.56 -8.40
N THR A 523 -13.33 5.45 -8.37
CA THR A 523 -13.89 4.11 -8.63
C THR A 523 -14.99 3.75 -7.62
N SER A 524 -14.81 3.99 -6.33
CA SER A 524 -15.86 3.74 -5.33
C SER A 524 -17.09 4.63 -5.51
N TYR A 525 -16.92 5.89 -5.92
CA TYR A 525 -18.05 6.74 -6.27
C TYR A 525 -18.76 6.28 -7.55
N ASP A 526 -18.03 5.83 -8.57
CA ASP A 526 -18.61 5.21 -9.76
C ASP A 526 -19.44 3.97 -9.41
N ASN A 527 -18.95 3.09 -8.53
CA ASN A 527 -19.69 1.90 -8.10
C ASN A 527 -21.01 2.26 -7.39
N LEU A 528 -21.00 3.28 -6.52
CA LEU A 528 -22.22 3.80 -5.92
C LEU A 528 -23.15 4.44 -6.98
N GLY A 529 -22.59 5.14 -7.97
CA GLY A 529 -23.34 5.67 -9.10
C GLY A 529 -24.03 4.56 -9.89
N ASN A 530 -23.33 3.48 -10.19
CA ASN A 530 -23.86 2.28 -10.86
C ASN A 530 -24.98 1.63 -10.03
N LEU A 531 -24.79 1.52 -8.72
CA LEU A 531 -25.81 0.98 -7.82
C LEU A 531 -27.09 1.81 -7.86
N TYR A 532 -27.00 3.13 -7.67
CA TYR A 532 -28.18 4.00 -7.72
C TYR A 532 -28.80 4.06 -9.12
N HIS A 533 -28.00 3.91 -10.18
CA HIS A 533 -28.52 3.77 -11.54
C HIS A 533 -29.39 2.52 -11.69
N ASN A 534 -28.93 1.37 -11.19
CA ASN A 534 -29.68 0.11 -11.22
C ASN A 534 -30.93 0.14 -10.33
N MET A 535 -30.90 0.91 -9.25
CA MET A 535 -32.08 1.21 -8.42
C MET A 535 -33.06 2.20 -9.07
N GLU A 536 -32.77 2.69 -10.27
CA GLU A 536 -33.52 3.74 -10.99
C GLU A 536 -33.56 5.09 -10.24
N GLU A 537 -32.66 5.30 -9.28
CA GLU A 537 -32.50 6.55 -8.53
C GLU A 537 -31.54 7.52 -9.26
N TYR A 538 -31.92 7.93 -10.46
CA TYR A 538 -31.04 8.64 -11.40
C TYR A 538 -30.40 9.92 -10.86
N SER A 539 -31.13 10.72 -10.06
CA SER A 539 -30.56 11.94 -9.45
C SER A 539 -29.43 11.64 -8.47
N LYS A 540 -29.53 10.53 -7.70
CA LYS A 540 -28.45 10.10 -6.82
C LYS A 540 -27.29 9.52 -7.62
N ALA A 541 -27.59 8.74 -8.66
CA ALA A 541 -26.58 8.19 -9.56
C ALA A 541 -25.70 9.32 -10.16
N LEU A 542 -26.32 10.36 -10.72
CA LEU A 542 -25.62 11.55 -11.23
C LEU A 542 -24.74 12.22 -10.16
N SER A 543 -25.27 12.41 -8.93
CA SER A 543 -24.48 13.01 -7.84
C SER A 543 -23.20 12.23 -7.52
N PHE A 544 -23.24 10.90 -7.62
CA PHE A 544 -22.08 10.05 -7.39
C PHE A 544 -21.13 10.02 -8.59
N TYR A 545 -21.65 9.94 -9.82
CA TYR A 545 -20.83 10.06 -11.02
C TYR A 545 -20.13 11.41 -11.11
N ASP A 546 -20.77 12.51 -10.72
CA ASP A 546 -20.15 13.84 -10.69
C ASP A 546 -18.97 13.89 -9.72
N LYS A 547 -19.07 13.27 -8.55
CA LYS A 547 -17.95 13.18 -7.59
C LYS A 547 -16.77 12.40 -8.17
N SER A 548 -17.04 11.28 -8.84
CA SER A 548 -16.02 10.49 -9.53
C SER A 548 -15.37 11.27 -10.67
N PHE A 549 -16.19 11.93 -11.49
CA PHE A 549 -15.75 12.75 -12.61
C PHE A 549 -14.86 13.89 -12.16
N GLU A 550 -15.24 14.63 -11.11
CA GLU A 550 -14.45 15.74 -10.57
C GLU A 550 -13.09 15.29 -10.02
N ILE A 551 -13.01 14.10 -9.42
CA ILE A 551 -11.72 13.53 -9.00
C ILE A 551 -10.86 13.23 -10.23
N ARG A 552 -11.38 12.47 -11.20
CA ARG A 552 -10.64 12.09 -12.43
C ARG A 552 -10.19 13.31 -13.21
N LYS A 553 -11.02 14.35 -13.30
CA LYS A 553 -10.72 15.59 -14.02
C LYS A 553 -9.59 16.38 -13.37
N LYS A 554 -9.42 16.29 -12.05
CA LYS A 554 -8.32 16.96 -11.32
C LYS A 554 -7.00 16.20 -11.44
N THR A 555 -7.02 14.88 -11.55
CA THR A 555 -5.80 14.05 -11.47
C THR A 555 -5.34 13.47 -12.80
N LEU A 556 -6.23 13.41 -13.80
CA LEU A 556 -5.93 12.81 -15.10
C LEU A 556 -5.98 13.87 -16.22
N PRO A 557 -5.20 13.69 -17.30
CA PRO A 557 -5.30 14.52 -18.49
C PRO A 557 -6.71 14.50 -19.07
N ALA A 558 -7.14 15.60 -19.71
CA ALA A 558 -8.47 15.70 -20.34
C ALA A 558 -8.74 14.62 -21.42
N SER A 559 -7.68 14.04 -21.99
CA SER A 559 -7.78 12.93 -22.95
C SER A 559 -7.78 11.54 -22.30
N HIS A 560 -7.80 11.42 -20.98
CA HIS A 560 -7.68 10.12 -20.32
C HIS A 560 -8.92 9.22 -20.57
N PRO A 561 -8.76 7.94 -20.92
CA PRO A 561 -9.89 7.02 -21.16
C PRO A 561 -10.91 6.92 -20.01
N SER A 562 -10.47 6.95 -18.75
CA SER A 562 -11.37 6.99 -17.59
C SER A 562 -12.33 8.19 -17.54
N LEU A 563 -11.99 9.34 -18.14
CA LEU A 563 -12.94 10.46 -18.29
C LEU A 563 -14.03 10.13 -19.30
N ALA A 564 -13.69 9.41 -20.38
CA ALA A 564 -14.69 8.90 -21.32
C ALA A 564 -15.65 7.91 -20.67
N THR A 565 -15.16 7.09 -19.73
CA THR A 565 -16.02 6.21 -18.93
C THR A 565 -16.99 7.01 -18.06
N SER A 566 -16.53 8.05 -17.35
CA SER A 566 -17.42 8.93 -16.60
C SER A 566 -18.48 9.58 -17.48
N TYR A 567 -18.10 10.12 -18.64
CA TYR A 567 -19.05 10.68 -19.60
C TYR A 567 -20.05 9.64 -20.12
N SER A 568 -19.59 8.41 -20.40
CA SER A 568 -20.48 7.34 -20.81
C SER A 568 -21.51 7.00 -19.73
N ASN A 569 -21.09 6.89 -18.47
CA ASN A 569 -21.98 6.57 -17.35
C ASN A 569 -23.05 7.65 -17.15
N ILE A 570 -22.65 8.93 -17.22
CA ILE A 570 -23.57 10.07 -17.15
C ILE A 570 -24.54 10.06 -18.34
N GLY A 571 -24.04 9.83 -19.56
CA GLY A 571 -24.86 9.70 -20.77
C GLY A 571 -25.90 8.57 -20.67
N THR A 572 -25.54 7.45 -20.05
CA THR A 572 -26.47 6.33 -19.80
C THR A 572 -27.61 6.75 -18.89
N VAL A 573 -27.34 7.52 -17.83
CA VAL A 573 -28.39 8.03 -16.94
C VAL A 573 -29.33 8.97 -17.70
N TYR A 574 -28.80 9.95 -18.44
CA TYR A 574 -29.63 10.86 -19.24
C TYR A 574 -30.46 10.12 -20.29
N THR A 575 -29.92 9.07 -20.91
CA THR A 575 -30.67 8.21 -21.82
C THR A 575 -31.88 7.57 -21.13
N LYS A 576 -31.72 7.06 -19.91
CA LYS A 576 -32.82 6.47 -19.14
C LYS A 576 -33.86 7.49 -18.66
N MET A 577 -33.44 8.74 -18.45
CA MET A 577 -34.34 9.85 -18.14
C MET A 577 -35.09 10.39 -19.37
N GLY A 578 -34.73 9.98 -20.58
CA GLY A 578 -35.30 10.48 -21.83
C GLY A 578 -34.72 11.82 -22.30
N GLU A 579 -33.67 12.31 -21.65
CA GLU A 579 -32.94 13.54 -21.97
C GLU A 579 -31.87 13.24 -23.04
N TYR A 580 -32.35 12.95 -24.26
CA TYR A 580 -31.49 12.41 -25.32
C TYR A 580 -30.47 13.41 -25.88
N SER A 581 -30.74 14.72 -25.83
CA SER A 581 -29.79 15.76 -26.26
C SER A 581 -28.55 15.80 -25.37
N GLU A 582 -28.77 15.74 -24.06
CA GLU A 582 -27.75 15.73 -23.02
C GLU A 582 -26.94 14.43 -23.13
N ALA A 583 -27.64 13.28 -23.25
CA ALA A 583 -27.00 11.98 -23.46
C ALA A 583 -26.10 11.97 -24.70
N LEU A 584 -26.56 12.53 -25.83
CA LEU A 584 -25.78 12.61 -27.06
C LEU A 584 -24.49 13.39 -26.84
N SER A 585 -24.58 14.58 -26.24
CA SER A 585 -23.40 15.40 -25.93
C SER A 585 -22.39 14.63 -25.09
N PHE A 586 -22.84 13.89 -24.07
CA PHE A 586 -21.94 13.11 -23.23
C PHE A 586 -21.30 11.92 -23.96
N TYR A 587 -22.07 11.18 -24.77
CA TYR A 587 -21.50 10.08 -25.55
C TYR A 587 -20.53 10.56 -26.64
N GLU A 588 -20.79 11.71 -27.27
CA GLU A 588 -19.86 12.29 -28.24
C GLU A 588 -18.52 12.69 -27.60
N GLN A 589 -18.55 13.30 -26.40
CA GLN A 589 -17.34 13.58 -25.63
C GLN A 589 -16.58 12.31 -25.27
N ALA A 590 -17.29 11.26 -24.83
CA ALA A 590 -16.68 9.97 -24.52
C ALA A 590 -16.03 9.32 -25.75
N LEU A 591 -16.73 9.33 -26.89
CA LEU A 591 -16.22 8.79 -28.15
C LEU A 591 -14.98 9.57 -28.61
N GLN A 592 -15.03 10.90 -28.62
CA GLN A 592 -13.92 11.75 -29.05
C GLN A 592 -12.64 11.49 -28.23
N ILE A 593 -12.77 11.33 -26.91
CA ILE A 593 -11.62 11.01 -26.04
C ILE A 593 -11.05 9.64 -26.41
N ARG A 594 -11.90 8.62 -26.59
CA ARG A 594 -11.48 7.26 -26.91
C ARG A 594 -10.84 7.17 -28.29
N GLU A 595 -11.42 7.82 -29.31
CA GLU A 595 -10.86 7.84 -30.67
C GLU A 595 -9.47 8.50 -30.72
N LYS A 596 -9.24 9.51 -29.88
CA LYS A 596 -7.96 10.21 -29.80
C LYS A 596 -6.87 9.39 -29.09
N THR A 597 -7.23 8.52 -28.14
CA THR A 597 -6.27 7.91 -27.21
C THR A 597 -6.12 6.40 -27.30
N LEU A 598 -7.14 5.72 -27.80
CA LEU A 598 -7.17 4.27 -27.89
C LEU A 598 -6.94 3.81 -29.34
N PRO A 599 -6.38 2.62 -29.55
CA PRO A 599 -6.35 1.99 -30.87
C PRO A 599 -7.76 1.84 -31.45
N ALA A 600 -7.90 1.91 -32.78
CA ALA A 600 -9.19 1.83 -33.47
C ALA A 600 -9.98 0.53 -33.18
N ASN A 601 -9.29 -0.55 -32.81
CA ASN A 601 -9.88 -1.85 -32.44
C ASN A 601 -10.13 -2.00 -30.93
N HIS A 602 -10.01 -0.94 -30.13
CA HIS A 602 -10.15 -1.04 -28.69
C HIS A 602 -11.61 -1.35 -28.27
N PRO A 603 -11.87 -2.32 -27.37
CA PRO A 603 -13.22 -2.69 -26.94
C PRO A 603 -14.10 -1.51 -26.45
N SER A 604 -13.54 -0.59 -25.67
CA SER A 604 -14.26 0.62 -25.23
C SER A 604 -14.74 1.55 -26.36
N LEU A 605 -14.13 1.53 -27.56
CA LEU A 605 -14.68 2.24 -28.72
C LEU A 605 -15.97 1.55 -29.19
N ALA A 606 -15.98 0.22 -29.25
CA ALA A 606 -17.21 -0.53 -29.55
C ALA A 606 -18.32 -0.22 -28.55
N THR A 607 -18.02 -0.13 -27.26
CA THR A 607 -19.00 0.30 -26.24
C THR A 607 -19.55 1.70 -26.53
N SER A 608 -18.70 2.64 -26.94
CA SER A 608 -19.11 4.01 -27.26
C SER A 608 -20.06 4.05 -28.46
N TYR A 609 -19.71 3.34 -29.53
CA TYR A 609 -20.54 3.23 -30.71
C TYR A 609 -21.85 2.50 -30.41
N ASN A 610 -21.82 1.45 -29.57
CA ASN A 610 -23.03 0.75 -29.16
C ASN A 610 -23.97 1.66 -28.35
N ASN A 611 -23.44 2.48 -27.44
CA ASN A 611 -24.22 3.46 -26.67
C ASN A 611 -24.86 4.52 -27.59
N LEU A 612 -24.10 5.04 -28.56
CA LEU A 612 -24.64 5.96 -29.56
C LEU A 612 -25.69 5.28 -30.46
N GLY A 613 -25.46 4.04 -30.88
CA GLY A 613 -26.42 3.25 -31.65
C GLY A 613 -27.74 3.08 -30.91
N ALA A 614 -27.68 2.70 -29.64
CA ALA A 614 -28.86 2.57 -28.78
C ALA A 614 -29.57 3.92 -28.57
N LEU A 615 -28.83 5.01 -28.40
CA LEU A 615 -29.41 6.34 -28.30
C LEU A 615 -30.13 6.76 -29.60
N TYR A 616 -29.49 6.57 -30.75
CA TYR A 616 -30.07 6.88 -32.07
C TYR A 616 -31.31 6.03 -32.35
N TYR A 617 -31.34 4.77 -31.89
CA TYR A 617 -32.52 3.93 -31.94
C TYR A 617 -33.67 4.51 -31.11
N ASN A 618 -33.40 4.96 -29.87
CA ASN A 618 -34.42 5.54 -28.99
C ASN A 618 -35.02 6.85 -29.54
N ILE A 619 -34.24 7.64 -30.29
CA ILE A 619 -34.75 8.85 -30.98
C ILE A 619 -35.31 8.58 -32.39
N LYS A 620 -35.42 7.29 -32.79
CA LYS A 620 -35.98 6.81 -34.06
C LYS A 620 -35.20 7.23 -35.30
N GLU A 621 -33.91 7.49 -35.15
CA GLU A 621 -32.96 7.77 -36.24
C GLU A 621 -32.28 6.47 -36.66
N TYR A 622 -33.08 5.52 -37.15
CA TYR A 622 -32.68 4.13 -37.35
C TYR A 622 -31.49 3.96 -38.31
N SER A 623 -31.36 4.80 -39.34
CA SER A 623 -30.21 4.74 -40.26
C SER A 623 -28.89 5.06 -39.57
N LYS A 624 -28.89 6.02 -38.63
CA LYS A 624 -27.70 6.34 -37.82
C LYS A 624 -27.44 5.24 -36.81
N ALA A 625 -28.48 4.75 -36.14
CA ALA A 625 -28.39 3.65 -35.19
C ALA A 625 -27.71 2.43 -35.82
N LEU A 626 -28.16 2.05 -37.03
CA LEU A 626 -27.59 0.95 -37.80
C LEU A 626 -26.09 1.16 -38.06
N SER A 627 -25.70 2.33 -38.55
CA SER A 627 -24.29 2.64 -38.83
C SER A 627 -23.41 2.51 -37.59
N TYR A 628 -23.88 3.01 -36.43
CA TYR A 628 -23.14 2.91 -35.18
C TYR A 628 -23.02 1.46 -34.67
N PHE A 629 -24.09 0.67 -34.74
CA PHE A 629 -24.01 -0.75 -34.37
C PHE A 629 -23.10 -1.55 -35.31
N GLU A 630 -23.07 -1.24 -36.61
CA GLU A 630 -22.14 -1.86 -37.56
C GLU A 630 -20.67 -1.56 -37.21
N HIS A 631 -20.35 -0.30 -36.86
CA HIS A 631 -19.00 0.06 -36.38
C HIS A 631 -18.63 -0.68 -35.09
N ALA A 632 -19.57 -0.76 -34.13
CA ALA A 632 -19.35 -1.49 -32.89
C ALA A 632 -19.07 -2.99 -33.15
N LEU A 633 -19.84 -3.59 -34.07
CA LEU A 633 -19.67 -4.99 -34.46
C LEU A 633 -18.32 -5.23 -35.12
N ASP A 634 -17.86 -4.35 -36.01
CA ASP A 634 -16.60 -4.52 -36.72
C ASP A 634 -15.40 -4.45 -35.78
N ILE A 635 -15.43 -3.59 -34.76
CA ILE A 635 -14.42 -3.58 -33.70
C ILE A 635 -14.47 -4.87 -32.89
N ARG A 636 -15.66 -5.29 -32.44
CA ARG A 636 -15.82 -6.51 -31.63
C ARG A 636 -15.34 -7.77 -32.36
N LYS A 637 -15.53 -7.87 -33.68
CA LYS A 637 -15.04 -9.01 -34.48
C LYS A 637 -13.51 -9.16 -34.45
N VAL A 638 -12.78 -8.06 -34.28
CA VAL A 638 -11.32 -8.06 -34.21
C VAL A 638 -10.85 -8.41 -32.80
N SER A 639 -11.55 -7.93 -31.76
CA SER A 639 -11.13 -8.08 -30.36
C SER A 639 -11.64 -9.36 -29.68
N LEU A 640 -12.73 -9.96 -30.17
CA LEU A 640 -13.40 -11.09 -29.54
C LEU A 640 -13.35 -12.36 -30.41
N PRO A 641 -13.41 -13.56 -29.80
CA PRO A 641 -13.55 -14.82 -30.52
C PRO A 641 -14.81 -14.87 -31.41
N PRO A 642 -14.82 -15.59 -32.55
CA PRO A 642 -15.96 -15.60 -33.48
C PRO A 642 -17.31 -16.04 -32.92
N ASN A 643 -17.33 -16.84 -31.84
CA ASN A 643 -18.55 -17.40 -31.22
C ASN A 643 -18.96 -16.64 -29.94
N HIS A 644 -18.50 -15.41 -29.78
CA HIS A 644 -18.70 -14.64 -28.55
C HIS A 644 -20.15 -14.10 -28.42
N PRO A 645 -20.80 -14.19 -27.23
CA PRO A 645 -22.15 -13.67 -26.99
C PRO A 645 -22.34 -12.20 -27.36
N ASP A 646 -21.42 -11.31 -26.96
CA ASP A 646 -21.45 -9.89 -27.36
C ASP A 646 -21.49 -9.64 -28.87
N LEU A 647 -20.95 -10.55 -29.70
CA LEU A 647 -21.10 -10.42 -31.16
C LEU A 647 -22.54 -10.68 -31.59
N GLU A 648 -23.22 -11.60 -30.93
CA GLU A 648 -24.61 -11.92 -31.20
C GLU A 648 -25.54 -10.81 -30.70
N ASP A 649 -25.28 -10.22 -29.54
CA ASP A 649 -26.07 -9.09 -29.01
C ASP A 649 -26.05 -7.88 -29.94
N VAL A 650 -24.89 -7.52 -30.52
CA VAL A 650 -24.82 -6.43 -31.50
C VAL A 650 -25.49 -6.82 -32.81
N LYS A 651 -25.34 -8.06 -33.29
CA LYS A 651 -26.06 -8.53 -34.49
C LYS A 651 -27.57 -8.50 -34.29
N GLN A 652 -28.06 -8.87 -33.12
CA GLN A 652 -29.47 -8.79 -32.77
C GLN A 652 -29.95 -7.33 -32.77
N SER A 653 -29.17 -6.42 -32.18
CA SER A 653 -29.45 -4.98 -32.24
C SER A 653 -29.52 -4.46 -33.69
N ILE A 654 -28.59 -4.90 -34.55
CA ILE A 654 -28.61 -4.60 -35.99
C ILE A 654 -29.87 -5.15 -36.68
N ALA A 655 -30.27 -6.39 -36.35
CA ALA A 655 -31.45 -7.02 -36.93
C ALA A 655 -32.73 -6.26 -36.54
N ILE A 656 -32.88 -5.89 -35.26
CA ILE A 656 -34.01 -5.09 -34.77
C ILE A 656 -34.08 -3.75 -35.51
N VAL A 657 -32.96 -3.04 -35.64
CA VAL A 657 -32.94 -1.75 -36.36
C VAL A 657 -33.30 -1.93 -37.85
N LYS A 658 -32.92 -3.04 -38.48
CA LYS A 658 -33.27 -3.35 -39.87
C LYS A 658 -34.74 -3.68 -40.07
N GLU A 659 -35.44 -4.17 -39.05
CA GLU A 659 -36.90 -4.39 -39.11
C GLU A 659 -37.68 -3.06 -39.04
N GLU A 660 -37.10 -2.04 -38.41
CA GLU A 660 -37.68 -0.70 -38.27
C GLU A 660 -37.39 0.23 -39.47
N LEU A 661 -36.42 -0.12 -40.33
CA LEU A 661 -36.06 0.59 -41.57
C LEU A 661 -36.90 0.12 -42.76
#